data_AF-A0A972VEV2-F1
#
_entry.id   AF-A0A972VEV2-F1
#
_cell.length_a   1.000
_cell.length_b   1.000
_cell.length_c   1.000
_cell.angle_alpha   90.00
_cell.angle_beta   90.00
_cell.angle_gamma   90.00
#
_symmetry.space_group_name_H-M   'P 1'
#
loop_
_entity.id
_entity.type
_entity.pdbx_description
1 polymer ?
#
loop_
_entity_poly.entity_id
_entity_poly.type
_entity_poly.pdbx_seq_one_letter_code
_entity_poly.pdbx_strand_id
1 'polypeptide(L)'
;MQVETLLEDSTGVIRDMDVSWDGQRILYAHKKDRQGDDYHLYEMDVKTRTIRQITSGEGVADYEGRYLPNGDIIFSSSRCVQTVDCWWTEVSNMYRCDKDGRYLRRLGFDQVHTLYPAVLNDGTIVYTRWDYNDRGQVFPQGLFQMNPDGTGQTQYYGNNSWFPTTTSHVRSIPGSSKILAVLMGHHSWQAGKLAIIDRSLGRQEDSGVQLVAPWRDNPLQDRIRKGQYRVDGYGQDEELFRHPWALNEDQYITAMTPDSRARQYGTPFMLYYADKQGHREVLVADRDVSCDHPIPLAPRQRPPMKATLADYAQDSGTYFMEDVYVGPGLKGIPRGTAKKLRVVSLEYRAAGVGNNGNGGEAGGAMISTPISVGNGCWDVKKIWGETPIQRDGSAFFRVPARTPVYFQVIDSQGYVIQTMRSWSTLMPGEHLSCIGCHEDEGTAPVNTKQTIAMKKGPQALTPFYGPPRGFSFVKEVQPILDQHCISCHDGLDGDDKAFSLLSRSYHDTSAKRFWSEAYLALTGSKPQSQARGESSRDVVNWIDSQSPPSMLPPKHRGAITSGLMKMLSEGHGKTQLDKEAMDKIAAWIDLGVPFCGDYLEANAWNQGDMDKYMRYQRKREALATEDRENIERLFAEQHNTSIKMPSAEPRYQDYLAVGPGLDAARKDKEQND
;
A
#
# COMPACT_ATOMS: atom_id res chain seq x y z
N MET A 1 34.23 19.00 -22.80
CA MET A 1 32.80 18.68 -22.67
C MET A 1 32.03 19.56 -23.63
N GLN A 2 31.20 18.97 -24.49
CA GLN A 2 30.23 19.71 -25.30
C GLN A 2 28.85 19.44 -24.69
N VAL A 3 28.11 20.50 -24.39
CA VAL A 3 26.75 20.42 -23.85
C VAL A 3 25.81 21.03 -24.88
N GLU A 4 24.73 20.33 -25.19
CA GLU A 4 23.64 20.82 -26.04
C GLU A 4 22.35 20.79 -25.22
N THR A 5 21.68 21.94 -25.12
CA THR A 5 20.35 22.01 -24.53
C THR A 5 19.31 21.50 -25.54
N LEU A 6 18.65 20.39 -25.22
CA LEU A 6 17.59 19.83 -26.08
C LEU A 6 16.25 20.52 -25.87
N LEU A 7 15.96 20.89 -24.62
CA LEU A 7 14.74 21.57 -24.20
C LEU A 7 15.03 22.36 -22.93
N GLU A 8 14.51 23.58 -22.85
CA GLU A 8 14.55 24.43 -21.67
C GLU A 8 13.16 25.04 -21.47
N ASP A 9 12.73 25.12 -20.21
CA ASP A 9 11.52 25.82 -19.82
C ASP A 9 11.73 26.49 -18.46
N SER A 10 11.79 27.82 -18.46
CA SER A 10 11.98 28.64 -17.25
C SER A 10 10.68 28.87 -16.46
N THR A 11 9.51 28.63 -17.06
CA THR A 11 8.20 28.82 -16.40
C THR A 11 7.69 27.54 -15.78
N GLY A 12 8.12 26.39 -16.30
CA GLY A 12 7.72 25.06 -15.88
C GLY A 12 8.77 24.26 -15.11
N VAL A 13 8.56 22.94 -15.08
CA VAL A 13 9.48 21.91 -14.58
C VAL A 13 9.44 20.71 -15.52
N ILE A 14 10.61 20.27 -15.97
CA ILE A 14 10.83 19.06 -16.78
C ILE A 14 11.57 18.03 -15.91
N ARG A 15 11.11 16.78 -15.89
CA ARG A 15 11.71 15.72 -15.08
C ARG A 15 11.44 14.31 -15.61
N ASP A 16 12.06 13.33 -14.95
CA ASP A 16 11.85 11.89 -15.10
C ASP A 16 11.93 11.35 -16.54
N MET A 17 13.00 11.70 -17.25
CA MET A 17 13.21 11.25 -18.63
C MET A 17 13.29 9.72 -18.75
N ASP A 18 13.01 9.19 -19.94
CA ASP A 18 13.37 7.85 -20.40
C ASP A 18 13.64 7.89 -21.92
N VAL A 19 14.49 6.98 -22.41
CA VAL A 19 14.87 6.92 -23.83
C VAL A 19 14.29 5.65 -24.46
N SER A 20 13.70 5.79 -25.64
CA SER A 20 13.14 4.66 -26.39
C SER A 20 14.22 3.62 -26.70
N TRP A 21 13.81 2.36 -26.90
CA TRP A 21 14.76 1.25 -27.10
C TRP A 21 15.69 1.45 -28.31
N ASP A 22 15.23 2.16 -29.34
CA ASP A 22 16.01 2.51 -30.54
C ASP A 22 16.83 3.81 -30.40
N GLY A 23 16.73 4.50 -29.26
CA GLY A 23 17.44 5.75 -29.00
C GLY A 23 16.89 6.97 -29.78
N GLN A 24 15.73 6.85 -30.43
CA GLN A 24 15.20 7.91 -31.31
C GLN A 24 14.20 8.85 -30.64
N ARG A 25 13.71 8.52 -29.44
CA ARG A 25 12.72 9.32 -28.73
C ARG A 25 13.04 9.46 -27.26
N ILE A 26 12.65 10.60 -26.69
CA ILE A 26 12.80 10.93 -25.28
C ILE A 26 11.40 11.17 -24.69
N LEU A 27 11.02 10.32 -23.75
CA LEU A 27 9.83 10.49 -22.90
C LEU A 27 10.21 11.30 -21.67
N TYR A 28 9.35 12.21 -21.22
CA TYR A 28 9.58 12.99 -20.00
C TYR A 28 8.25 13.50 -19.41
N ALA A 29 8.28 13.89 -18.15
CA ALA A 29 7.19 14.60 -17.50
C ALA A 29 7.45 16.11 -17.55
N HIS A 30 6.42 16.89 -17.90
CA HIS A 30 6.51 18.33 -18.03
C HIS A 30 5.28 18.97 -17.38
N LYS A 31 5.53 19.89 -16.45
CA LYS A 31 4.56 20.83 -15.90
C LYS A 31 4.93 22.20 -16.45
N LYS A 32 4.12 22.79 -17.33
CA LYS A 32 4.48 24.01 -18.10
C LYS A 32 4.38 25.30 -17.30
N ASP A 33 3.53 25.32 -16.28
CA ASP A 33 3.37 26.45 -15.37
C ASP A 33 3.41 25.98 -13.91
N ARG A 34 4.07 26.75 -13.05
CA ARG A 34 4.23 26.38 -11.62
C ARG A 34 2.90 26.34 -10.85
N GLN A 35 1.94 27.20 -11.19
CA GLN A 35 0.75 27.46 -10.37
C GLN A 35 -0.55 26.90 -10.98
N GLY A 36 -0.64 26.80 -12.31
CA GLY A 36 -1.86 26.44 -13.04
C GLY A 36 -1.80 25.13 -13.83
N ASP A 37 -0.71 24.36 -13.73
CA ASP A 37 -0.53 23.12 -14.48
C ASP A 37 -0.08 21.97 -13.56
N ASP A 38 -0.33 20.74 -14.01
CA ASP A 38 0.15 19.51 -13.38
C ASP A 38 1.17 18.82 -14.30
N TYR A 39 1.85 17.78 -13.81
CA TYR A 39 2.75 17.03 -14.68
C TYR A 39 1.97 16.19 -15.69
N HIS A 40 2.36 16.29 -16.95
CA HIS A 40 1.90 15.40 -18.01
C HIS A 40 3.08 14.80 -18.77
N LEU A 41 2.84 13.67 -19.43
CA LEU A 41 3.88 13.01 -20.22
C LEU A 41 3.96 13.62 -21.62
N TYR A 42 5.18 13.83 -22.08
CA TYR A 42 5.52 14.34 -23.40
C TYR A 42 6.60 13.45 -24.03
N GLU A 43 6.62 13.40 -25.35
CA GLU A 43 7.64 12.68 -26.12
C GLU A 43 8.26 13.62 -27.14
N MET A 44 9.60 13.64 -27.18
CA MET A 44 10.40 14.35 -28.18
C MET A 44 10.99 13.35 -29.18
N ASP A 45 10.86 13.64 -30.48
CA ASP A 45 11.70 13.03 -31.52
C ASP A 45 13.10 13.66 -31.48
N VAL A 46 14.14 12.83 -31.33
CA VAL A 46 15.52 13.30 -31.13
C VAL A 46 16.05 14.03 -32.37
N LYS A 47 15.69 13.58 -33.57
CA LYS A 47 16.22 14.11 -34.82
C LYS A 47 15.54 15.42 -35.20
N THR A 48 14.21 15.48 -35.10
CA THR A 48 13.43 16.64 -35.54
C THR A 48 13.17 17.64 -34.42
N ARG A 49 13.43 17.26 -33.16
CA ARG A 49 13.08 18.03 -31.95
C ARG A 49 11.58 18.27 -31.80
N THR A 50 10.74 17.56 -32.57
CA THR A 50 9.29 17.70 -32.48
C THR A 50 8.80 17.08 -31.18
N ILE A 51 8.00 17.83 -30.42
CA ILE A 51 7.42 17.41 -29.15
C ILE A 51 5.93 17.15 -29.34
N ARG A 52 5.44 16.04 -28.78
CA ARG A 52 4.01 15.76 -28.65
C ARG A 52 3.63 15.47 -27.21
N GLN A 53 2.43 15.86 -26.82
CA GLN A 53 1.85 15.52 -25.52
C GLN A 53 1.22 14.12 -25.58
N ILE A 54 1.45 13.31 -24.56
CA ILE A 54 0.95 11.93 -24.45
C ILE A 54 -0.24 11.86 -23.50
N THR A 55 -0.15 12.48 -22.32
CA THR A 55 -1.24 12.48 -21.34
C THR A 55 -1.75 13.89 -21.07
N SER A 56 -3.00 14.00 -20.60
CA SER A 56 -3.64 15.27 -20.24
C SER A 56 -4.74 15.04 -19.21
N GLY A 57 -5.02 16.03 -18.37
CA GLY A 57 -6.16 15.99 -17.45
C GLY A 57 -6.01 17.01 -16.34
N GLU A 58 -7.11 17.64 -15.95
CA GLU A 58 -7.08 18.69 -14.91
C GLU A 58 -6.96 18.09 -13.50
N GLY A 59 -6.04 18.65 -12.71
CA GLY A 59 -5.83 18.26 -11.32
C GLY A 59 -5.16 16.89 -11.17
N VAL A 60 -4.56 16.33 -12.21
CA VAL A 60 -3.90 15.02 -12.15
C VAL A 60 -2.48 15.13 -12.66
N ALA A 61 -1.56 14.52 -11.94
CA ALA A 61 -0.14 14.53 -12.27
C ALA A 61 0.29 13.14 -12.73
N ASP A 62 0.83 13.06 -13.95
CA ASP A 62 1.39 11.88 -14.59
C ASP A 62 2.91 12.07 -14.74
N TYR A 63 3.72 11.18 -14.17
CA TYR A 63 5.17 11.33 -14.09
C TYR A 63 5.91 9.98 -14.01
N GLU A 64 7.24 9.99 -14.03
CA GLU A 64 8.07 8.77 -14.03
C GLU A 64 7.77 7.78 -15.17
N GLY A 65 7.48 8.30 -16.36
CA GLY A 65 7.21 7.49 -17.54
C GLY A 65 8.36 6.56 -17.95
N ARG A 66 8.02 5.34 -18.34
CA ARG A 66 8.96 4.34 -18.89
C ARG A 66 8.38 3.67 -20.12
N TYR A 67 9.23 3.47 -21.12
CA TYR A 67 8.88 2.64 -22.28
C TYR A 67 8.83 1.17 -21.90
N LEU A 68 7.73 0.51 -22.24
CA LEU A 68 7.59 -0.94 -22.20
C LEU A 68 8.20 -1.57 -23.47
N PRO A 69 8.53 -2.88 -23.48
CA PRO A 69 9.13 -3.53 -24.65
C PRO A 69 8.27 -3.46 -25.92
N ASN A 70 6.94 -3.39 -25.80
CA ASN A 70 6.03 -3.23 -26.93
C ASN A 70 5.83 -1.77 -27.38
N GLY A 71 6.48 -0.80 -26.72
CA GLY A 71 6.35 0.63 -27.02
C GLY A 71 5.23 1.34 -26.26
N ASP A 72 4.43 0.63 -25.47
CA ASP A 72 3.49 1.25 -24.53
C ASP A 72 4.25 1.99 -23.41
N ILE A 73 3.53 2.79 -22.64
CA ILE A 73 4.11 3.61 -21.58
C ILE A 73 3.50 3.22 -20.24
N ILE A 74 4.35 2.94 -19.26
CA ILE A 74 3.97 2.77 -17.84
C ILE A 74 4.48 3.97 -17.03
N PHE A 75 3.69 4.44 -16.07
CA PHE A 75 4.00 5.68 -15.33
C PHE A 75 3.26 5.74 -13.99
N SER A 76 3.73 6.64 -13.12
CA SER A 76 3.10 6.99 -11.86
C SER A 76 2.04 8.09 -12.09
N SER A 77 0.84 7.96 -11.54
CA SER A 77 -0.24 8.94 -11.72
C SER A 77 -1.10 9.15 -10.48
N SER A 78 -1.50 10.40 -10.21
CA SER A 78 -2.42 10.76 -9.12
C SER A 78 -3.91 10.55 -9.42
N ARG A 79 -4.24 9.96 -10.58
CA ARG A 79 -5.62 9.64 -11.00
C ARG A 79 -6.38 8.71 -10.07
N CYS A 80 -5.72 8.05 -9.13
CA CYS A 80 -6.36 7.25 -8.09
C CYS A 80 -7.17 8.10 -7.09
N VAL A 81 -6.87 9.39 -6.99
CA VAL A 81 -7.48 10.37 -6.07
C VAL A 81 -7.52 9.80 -4.65
N GLN A 82 -6.35 9.67 -4.05
CA GLN A 82 -6.15 9.18 -2.70
C GLN A 82 -5.27 10.19 -1.94
N THR A 83 -5.44 10.25 -0.62
CA THR A 83 -4.56 11.04 0.26
C THR A 83 -3.73 10.09 1.11
N VAL A 84 -2.46 10.42 1.31
CA VAL A 84 -1.54 9.66 2.15
C VAL A 84 -2.06 9.57 3.58
N ASP A 85 -1.89 8.39 4.16
CA ASP A 85 -2.31 8.09 5.52
C ASP A 85 -1.63 8.96 6.57
N CYS A 86 -0.31 9.11 6.43
CA CYS A 86 0.55 9.75 7.42
C CYS A 86 0.81 11.24 7.18
N TRP A 87 0.28 11.83 6.10
CA TRP A 87 0.49 13.24 5.75
C TRP A 87 -0.54 13.78 4.75
N TRP A 88 -0.66 15.10 4.66
CA TRP A 88 -1.59 15.77 3.74
C TRP A 88 -1.01 15.88 2.31
N THR A 89 -0.89 14.75 1.62
CA THR A 89 -0.35 14.69 0.25
C THR A 89 -1.15 13.73 -0.61
N GLU A 90 -1.24 14.04 -1.91
CA GLU A 90 -1.91 13.20 -2.90
C GLU A 90 -1.05 11.98 -3.24
N VAL A 91 -1.71 10.85 -3.47
CA VAL A 91 -1.07 9.56 -3.78
C VAL A 91 -0.94 9.36 -5.27
N SER A 92 0.14 8.70 -5.70
CA SER A 92 0.31 8.17 -7.05
C SER A 92 0.33 6.66 -7.08
N ASN A 93 -0.26 6.10 -8.13
CA ASN A 93 -0.29 4.67 -8.41
C ASN A 93 0.17 4.39 -9.84
N MET A 94 0.38 3.11 -10.15
CA MET A 94 0.91 2.70 -11.45
C MET A 94 -0.19 2.63 -12.52
N TYR A 95 0.03 3.28 -13.66
CA TYR A 95 -0.87 3.34 -14.82
C TYR A 95 -0.14 2.98 -16.11
N ARG A 96 -0.90 2.56 -17.13
CA ARG A 96 -0.39 2.26 -18.46
C ARG A 96 -1.29 2.83 -19.54
N CYS A 97 -0.70 3.32 -20.63
CA CYS A 97 -1.37 3.68 -21.87
C CYS A 97 -0.59 3.12 -23.07
N ASP A 98 -1.19 3.15 -24.26
CA ASP A 98 -0.43 2.90 -25.49
C ASP A 98 0.53 4.04 -25.81
N LYS A 99 1.35 3.87 -26.85
CA LYS A 99 2.32 4.89 -27.29
C LYS A 99 1.69 6.25 -27.59
N ASP A 100 0.39 6.32 -27.87
CA ASP A 100 -0.33 7.53 -28.26
C ASP A 100 -1.20 8.10 -27.12
N GLY A 101 -1.04 7.57 -25.90
CA GLY A 101 -1.79 8.01 -24.73
C GLY A 101 -3.20 7.43 -24.63
N ARG A 102 -3.59 6.52 -25.53
CA ARG A 102 -4.92 5.89 -25.51
C ARG A 102 -4.96 4.74 -24.51
N TYR A 103 -6.18 4.33 -24.16
CA TYR A 103 -6.44 3.17 -23.30
C TYR A 103 -5.75 3.25 -21.92
N LEU A 104 -5.66 4.47 -21.38
CA LEU A 104 -5.08 4.75 -20.07
C LEU A 104 -5.85 3.98 -18.99
N ARG A 105 -5.14 3.17 -18.20
CA ARG A 105 -5.74 2.33 -17.16
C ARG A 105 -4.82 2.10 -15.98
N ARG A 106 -5.40 1.95 -14.79
CA ARG A 106 -4.72 1.70 -13.52
C ARG A 106 -4.29 0.23 -13.41
N LEU A 107 -3.04 0.01 -13.01
CA LEU A 107 -2.45 -1.30 -12.74
C LEU A 107 -2.18 -1.54 -11.24
N GLY A 108 -1.70 -0.53 -10.50
CA GLY A 108 -1.50 -0.61 -9.05
C GLY A 108 -2.72 -0.13 -8.27
N PHE A 109 -3.14 -0.84 -7.22
CA PHE A 109 -4.31 -0.51 -6.38
C PHE A 109 -3.89 -0.38 -4.92
N ASP A 110 -2.88 0.45 -4.71
CA ASP A 110 -2.13 0.56 -3.48
C ASP A 110 -2.62 1.74 -2.63
N GLN A 111 -2.53 1.59 -1.31
CA GLN A 111 -3.01 2.54 -0.31
C GLN A 111 -2.41 3.93 -0.49
N VAL A 112 -1.11 3.95 -0.68
CA VAL A 112 -0.26 5.14 -0.78
C VAL A 112 0.61 5.03 -2.04
N HIS A 113 1.81 5.59 -2.02
CA HIS A 113 2.64 5.70 -3.20
C HIS A 113 3.18 4.36 -3.70
N THR A 114 3.04 4.17 -5.02
CA THR A 114 3.93 3.33 -5.81
C THR A 114 4.67 4.22 -6.79
N LEU A 115 6.00 4.17 -6.79
CA LEU A 115 6.87 5.15 -7.46
C LEU A 115 8.10 4.48 -8.09
N TYR A 116 8.80 5.24 -8.93
CA TYR A 116 10.07 4.86 -9.58
C TYR A 116 10.02 3.55 -10.36
N PRO A 117 9.06 3.36 -11.29
CA PRO A 117 9.07 2.18 -12.14
C PRO A 117 10.36 2.07 -12.95
N ALA A 118 10.86 0.84 -13.05
CA ALA A 118 11.99 0.45 -13.91
C ALA A 118 11.67 -0.86 -14.62
N VAL A 119 11.97 -0.93 -15.91
CA VAL A 119 11.85 -2.16 -16.71
C VAL A 119 13.15 -2.94 -16.58
N LEU A 120 13.08 -4.16 -16.03
CA LEU A 120 14.23 -5.04 -15.87
C LEU A 120 14.61 -5.78 -17.16
N ASN A 121 15.77 -6.42 -17.15
CA ASN A 121 16.31 -7.17 -18.29
C ASN A 121 15.41 -8.32 -18.76
N ASP A 122 14.53 -8.82 -17.89
CA ASP A 122 13.56 -9.90 -18.17
C ASP A 122 12.16 -9.38 -18.54
N GLY A 123 12.00 -8.06 -18.70
CA GLY A 123 10.73 -7.40 -19.00
C GLY A 123 9.79 -7.23 -17.82
N THR A 124 10.20 -7.62 -16.60
CA THR A 124 9.46 -7.35 -15.36
C THR A 124 9.57 -5.87 -15.00
N ILE A 125 8.51 -5.29 -14.45
CA ILE A 125 8.53 -3.95 -13.87
C ILE A 125 8.86 -4.06 -12.38
N VAL A 126 9.84 -3.30 -11.90
CA VAL A 126 10.11 -3.11 -10.47
C VAL A 126 9.83 -1.68 -10.08
N TYR A 127 9.30 -1.48 -8.86
CA TYR A 127 8.91 -0.18 -8.33
C TYR A 127 9.00 -0.17 -6.80
N THR A 128 9.13 1.01 -6.21
CA THR A 128 9.06 1.20 -4.76
C THR A 128 7.59 1.31 -4.34
N ARG A 129 7.17 0.56 -3.32
CA ARG A 129 5.81 0.64 -2.75
C ARG A 129 5.87 0.94 -1.27
N TRP A 130 5.04 1.88 -0.83
CA TRP A 130 4.77 2.12 0.58
C TRP A 130 3.63 1.18 1.04
N ASP A 131 3.85 0.39 2.10
CA ASP A 131 2.98 -0.77 2.40
C ASP A 131 2.49 -0.82 3.86
N TYR A 132 1.48 0.00 4.22
CA TYR A 132 1.02 0.22 5.60
C TYR A 132 -0.26 -0.58 5.92
N ASN A 133 -0.14 -1.87 6.22
CA ASN A 133 -1.29 -2.65 6.72
C ASN A 133 -0.93 -3.30 8.05
N ASP A 134 -1.53 -2.82 9.14
CA ASP A 134 -1.28 -3.27 10.52
C ASP A 134 0.22 -3.29 10.90
N ARG A 135 0.95 -2.30 10.39
CA ARG A 135 2.38 -2.05 10.64
C ARG A 135 2.76 -0.61 10.28
N GLY A 136 3.85 -0.12 10.88
CA GLY A 136 4.22 1.29 10.79
C GLY A 136 4.70 1.71 9.41
N GLN A 137 4.64 3.02 9.16
CA GLN A 137 4.80 3.68 7.87
C GLN A 137 6.26 3.90 7.41
N VAL A 138 7.22 3.94 8.35
CA VAL A 138 8.58 4.42 8.07
C VAL A 138 9.40 3.42 7.25
N PHE A 139 9.37 2.14 7.64
CA PHE A 139 10.30 1.12 7.14
C PHE A 139 9.78 0.20 6.01
N PRO A 140 8.47 -0.05 5.82
CA PRO A 140 8.00 -0.90 4.72
C PRO A 140 7.88 -0.10 3.40
N GLN A 141 9.02 0.39 2.91
CA GLN A 141 9.16 1.01 1.58
C GLN A 141 10.09 0.20 0.68
N GLY A 142 9.74 -1.09 0.56
CA GLY A 142 10.48 -2.06 -0.23
C GLY A 142 10.18 -1.97 -1.73
N LEU A 143 10.84 -2.85 -2.47
CA LEU A 143 10.61 -3.06 -3.88
C LEU A 143 9.53 -4.11 -4.10
N PHE A 144 8.63 -3.83 -5.03
CA PHE A 144 7.66 -4.75 -5.58
C PHE A 144 7.90 -4.93 -7.08
N GLN A 145 7.31 -5.98 -7.64
CA GLN A 145 7.37 -6.27 -9.06
C GLN A 145 5.98 -6.56 -9.64
N MET A 146 5.84 -6.35 -10.94
CA MET A 146 4.67 -6.77 -11.72
C MET A 146 5.08 -7.07 -13.18
N ASN A 147 4.25 -7.83 -13.89
CA ASN A 147 4.32 -7.91 -15.35
C ASN A 147 3.79 -6.59 -15.97
N PRO A 148 4.13 -6.29 -17.24
CA PRO A 148 3.69 -5.05 -17.90
C PRO A 148 2.17 -4.85 -17.98
N ASP A 149 1.36 -5.90 -17.83
CA ASP A 149 -0.11 -5.84 -17.81
C ASP A 149 -0.71 -5.70 -16.40
N GLY A 150 0.13 -5.59 -15.37
CA GLY A 150 -0.27 -5.47 -13.98
C GLY A 150 -0.44 -6.80 -13.24
N THR A 151 -0.29 -7.95 -13.90
CA THR A 151 -0.35 -9.28 -13.25
C THR A 151 0.95 -9.60 -12.50
N GLY A 152 0.93 -10.61 -11.65
CA GLY A 152 2.11 -11.11 -10.94
C GLY A 152 2.65 -10.13 -9.91
N GLN A 153 1.77 -9.31 -9.30
CA GLN A 153 2.18 -8.36 -8.28
C GLN A 153 2.67 -9.09 -7.04
N THR A 154 3.94 -8.91 -6.70
CA THR A 154 4.54 -9.53 -5.51
C THR A 154 5.74 -8.73 -5.03
N GLN A 155 6.18 -9.02 -3.81
CA GLN A 155 7.42 -8.45 -3.27
C GLN A 155 8.61 -8.78 -4.19
N TYR A 156 9.50 -7.81 -4.38
CA TYR A 156 10.81 -8.00 -4.99
C TYR A 156 11.92 -8.07 -3.94
N TYR A 157 11.96 -7.09 -3.01
CA TYR A 157 12.97 -6.98 -1.95
C TYR A 157 12.49 -6.08 -0.79
N GLY A 158 12.80 -6.44 0.46
CA GLY A 158 12.74 -5.53 1.62
C GLY A 158 11.40 -5.37 2.36
N ASN A 159 10.30 -5.98 1.91
CA ASN A 159 8.97 -5.70 2.47
C ASN A 159 8.74 -6.14 3.94
N ASN A 160 9.59 -7.01 4.49
CA ASN A 160 9.55 -7.42 5.91
C ASN A 160 10.80 -6.95 6.68
N SER A 161 11.32 -5.77 6.34
CA SER A 161 12.65 -5.35 6.79
C SER A 161 12.64 -4.01 7.53
N TRP A 162 13.56 -3.86 8.47
CA TRP A 162 13.93 -2.55 9.03
C TRP A 162 14.93 -1.81 8.14
N PHE A 163 15.68 -2.55 7.34
CA PHE A 163 16.66 -2.01 6.39
C PHE A 163 16.53 -2.66 5.00
N PRO A 164 16.82 -1.95 3.91
CA PRO A 164 16.88 -0.50 3.81
C PRO A 164 15.53 0.13 4.17
N THR A 165 15.53 1.30 4.83
CA THR A 165 14.29 2.02 5.16
C THR A 165 13.47 2.29 3.89
N THR A 166 14.14 2.79 2.85
CA THR A 166 13.58 2.98 1.52
C THR A 166 14.60 2.54 0.46
N THR A 167 14.14 1.78 -0.52
CA THR A 167 14.93 1.42 -1.73
C THR A 167 14.32 2.11 -2.94
N SER A 168 15.10 2.93 -3.66
CA SER A 168 14.61 3.75 -4.77
C SER A 168 15.60 3.81 -5.93
N HIS A 169 15.15 4.42 -7.03
CA HIS A 169 15.98 4.72 -8.22
C HIS A 169 16.64 3.47 -8.83
N VAL A 170 15.89 2.38 -8.86
CA VAL A 170 16.37 1.07 -9.32
C VAL A 170 16.69 1.10 -10.81
N ARG A 171 17.80 0.45 -11.18
CA ARG A 171 18.13 0.08 -12.57
C ARG A 171 18.55 -1.38 -12.64
N SER A 172 18.22 -2.03 -13.75
CA SER A 172 18.84 -3.31 -14.08
C SER A 172 20.32 -3.12 -14.38
N ILE A 173 21.11 -4.15 -14.11
CA ILE A 173 22.51 -4.20 -14.52
C ILE A 173 22.59 -5.06 -15.80
N PRO A 174 23.10 -4.55 -16.93
CA PRO A 174 23.18 -5.33 -18.17
C PRO A 174 23.89 -6.67 -17.99
N GLY A 175 23.31 -7.75 -18.54
CA GLY A 175 23.88 -9.10 -18.46
C GLY A 175 23.80 -9.76 -17.07
N SER A 176 23.12 -9.14 -16.10
CA SER A 176 22.99 -9.63 -14.73
C SER A 176 21.52 -9.70 -14.28
N SER A 177 21.25 -10.55 -13.30
CA SER A 177 19.98 -10.60 -12.56
C SER A 177 19.97 -9.65 -11.34
N LYS A 178 21.11 -9.04 -11.02
CA LYS A 178 21.25 -8.06 -9.94
C LYS A 178 20.71 -6.70 -10.40
N ILE A 179 20.40 -5.86 -9.42
CA ILE A 179 19.99 -4.47 -9.66
C ILE A 179 20.93 -3.51 -8.95
N LEU A 180 21.01 -2.29 -9.49
CA LEU A 180 21.63 -1.14 -8.86
C LEU A 180 20.53 -0.24 -8.29
N ALA A 181 20.68 0.22 -7.05
CA ALA A 181 19.67 1.01 -6.35
C ALA A 181 20.30 2.05 -5.43
N VAL A 182 19.48 3.02 -4.99
CA VAL A 182 19.83 3.96 -3.92
C VAL A 182 19.09 3.55 -2.65
N LEU A 183 19.86 3.35 -1.58
CA LEU A 183 19.37 3.04 -0.24
C LEU A 183 19.32 4.32 0.59
N MET A 184 18.15 4.67 1.11
CA MET A 184 17.93 5.94 1.79
C MET A 184 16.95 5.79 2.96
N GLY A 185 16.85 6.86 3.75
CA GLY A 185 15.83 7.04 4.75
C GLY A 185 14.45 7.39 4.20
N HIS A 186 13.42 7.20 5.02
CA HIS A 186 12.03 7.58 4.71
C HIS A 186 11.91 9.11 4.60
N HIS A 187 12.38 9.85 5.60
CA HIS A 187 12.51 11.31 5.54
C HIS A 187 13.88 11.73 5.00
N SER A 188 14.13 11.46 3.72
CA SER A 188 15.36 11.83 3.01
C SER A 188 15.10 12.75 1.82
N TRP A 189 16.19 13.21 1.20
CA TRP A 189 16.19 14.07 0.00
C TRP A 189 16.05 13.31 -1.31
N GLN A 190 15.49 12.10 -1.23
CA GLN A 190 15.53 11.12 -2.30
C GLN A 190 16.96 10.85 -2.76
N ALA A 191 17.92 10.94 -1.82
CA ALA A 191 19.34 10.71 -2.03
C ALA A 191 19.87 9.83 -0.91
N GLY A 192 20.85 9.00 -1.21
CA GLY A 192 21.36 8.04 -0.24
C GLY A 192 22.61 7.34 -0.73
N LYS A 193 22.77 6.08 -0.34
CA LYS A 193 23.96 5.26 -0.65
C LYS A 193 23.69 4.35 -1.84
N LEU A 194 24.67 4.25 -2.74
CA LEU A 194 24.59 3.39 -3.91
C LEU A 194 24.84 1.93 -3.51
N ALA A 195 24.00 1.03 -3.98
CA ALA A 195 24.12 -0.40 -3.65
C ALA A 195 23.73 -1.29 -4.82
N ILE A 196 24.41 -2.43 -4.93
CA ILE A 196 23.95 -3.58 -5.71
C ILE A 196 23.09 -4.47 -4.80
N ILE A 197 21.97 -4.99 -5.34
CA ILE A 197 21.11 -5.97 -4.66
C ILE A 197 21.11 -7.27 -5.46
N ASP A 198 21.52 -8.37 -4.81
CA ASP A 198 21.51 -9.73 -5.32
C ASP A 198 20.50 -10.61 -4.56
N ARG A 199 19.36 -10.87 -5.22
CA ARG A 199 18.25 -11.66 -4.66
C ARG A 199 18.57 -13.14 -4.47
N SER A 200 19.65 -13.64 -5.06
CA SER A 200 20.08 -15.04 -4.84
C SER A 200 20.66 -15.26 -3.45
N LEU A 201 21.10 -14.19 -2.78
CA LEU A 201 21.68 -14.20 -1.44
C LEU A 201 20.64 -13.89 -0.34
N GLY A 202 19.47 -13.39 -0.73
CA GLY A 202 18.36 -13.11 0.16
C GLY A 202 17.54 -11.90 -0.30
N ARG A 203 16.44 -11.62 0.41
CA ARG A 203 15.42 -10.64 -0.03
C ARG A 203 14.88 -9.74 1.06
N GLN A 204 15.44 -9.80 2.25
CA GLN A 204 15.00 -9.03 3.41
C GLN A 204 16.22 -8.48 4.14
N GLU A 205 16.04 -7.40 4.90
CA GLU A 205 17.09 -6.75 5.66
C GLU A 205 18.29 -6.39 4.76
N ASP A 206 19.51 -6.69 5.21
CA ASP A 206 20.75 -6.46 4.49
C ASP A 206 21.19 -7.68 3.63
N SER A 207 20.36 -8.72 3.48
CA SER A 207 20.75 -9.93 2.75
C SER A 207 20.85 -9.66 1.24
N GLY A 208 22.03 -9.84 0.66
CA GLY A 208 22.26 -9.56 -0.76
C GLY A 208 22.47 -8.09 -1.09
N VAL A 209 22.51 -7.19 -0.10
CA VAL A 209 22.89 -5.80 -0.27
C VAL A 209 24.41 -5.67 -0.21
N GLN A 210 24.97 -4.96 -1.19
CA GLN A 210 26.38 -4.61 -1.24
C GLN A 210 26.51 -3.12 -1.55
N LEU A 211 27.08 -2.33 -0.63
CA LEU A 211 27.38 -0.93 -0.90
C LEU A 211 28.53 -0.85 -1.91
N VAL A 212 28.39 0.05 -2.88
CA VAL A 212 29.36 0.26 -3.97
C VAL A 212 29.66 1.75 -4.14
N ALA A 213 30.76 2.04 -4.85
CA ALA A 213 31.26 3.37 -5.09
C ALA A 213 31.45 4.20 -3.79
N PRO A 214 32.17 3.69 -2.77
CA PRO A 214 33.09 2.54 -2.83
C PRO A 214 32.51 1.21 -2.33
N TRP A 215 33.10 0.11 -2.81
CA TRP A 215 32.78 -1.25 -2.40
C TRP A 215 33.13 -1.43 -0.93
N ARG A 216 32.13 -1.69 -0.11
CA ARG A 216 32.31 -1.90 1.32
C ARG A 216 31.15 -2.67 1.91
N ASP A 217 31.43 -3.42 2.97
CA ASP A 217 30.37 -3.98 3.79
C ASP A 217 29.53 -2.86 4.37
N ASN A 218 28.24 -3.13 4.58
CA ASN A 218 27.39 -2.22 5.30
C ASN A 218 27.90 -2.10 6.74
N PRO A 219 28.38 -0.92 7.19
CA PRO A 219 28.96 -0.78 8.53
C PRO A 219 27.92 -1.00 9.65
N LEU A 220 26.64 -1.05 9.29
CA LEU A 220 25.52 -1.25 10.19
C LEU A 220 24.98 -2.69 10.13
N GLN A 221 25.59 -3.58 9.34
CA GLN A 221 25.12 -4.94 9.10
C GLN A 221 24.84 -5.70 10.41
N ASP A 222 25.75 -5.64 11.38
CA ASP A 222 25.56 -6.29 12.69
C ASP A 222 24.36 -5.72 13.46
N ARG A 223 24.19 -4.39 13.43
CA ARG A 223 23.06 -3.73 14.11
C ARG A 223 21.75 -4.03 13.41
N ILE A 224 21.75 -4.08 12.08
CA ILE A 224 20.59 -4.44 11.25
C ILE A 224 20.16 -5.87 11.56
N ARG A 225 21.09 -6.83 11.47
CA ARG A 225 20.82 -8.26 11.72
C ARG A 225 20.36 -8.55 13.15
N LYS A 226 20.75 -7.72 14.12
CA LYS A 226 20.28 -7.81 15.51
C LYS A 226 18.98 -7.04 15.77
N GLY A 227 18.38 -6.41 14.75
CA GLY A 227 17.18 -5.57 14.88
C GLY A 227 17.40 -4.27 15.67
N GLN A 228 18.66 -3.87 15.86
CA GLN A 228 19.13 -2.70 16.62
C GLN A 228 19.39 -1.47 15.73
N TYR A 229 19.01 -1.54 14.45
CA TYR A 229 19.13 -0.45 13.50
C TYR A 229 17.77 -0.03 12.97
N ARG A 230 17.29 1.14 13.43
CA ARG A 230 15.98 1.71 13.09
C ARG A 230 16.16 3.21 12.90
N VAL A 231 16.62 3.60 11.72
CA VAL A 231 16.95 4.99 11.42
C VAL A 231 16.13 5.46 10.24
N ASP A 232 15.18 6.33 10.54
CA ASP A 232 14.34 7.03 9.57
C ASP A 232 15.20 7.81 8.57
N GLY A 233 16.23 8.52 9.03
CA GLY A 233 17.10 9.34 8.20
C GLY A 233 18.32 8.64 7.59
N TYR A 234 18.29 7.32 7.32
CA TYR A 234 19.45 6.58 6.81
C TYR A 234 20.10 7.23 5.57
N GLY A 235 21.43 7.16 5.49
CA GLY A 235 22.19 7.46 4.28
C GLY A 235 22.33 8.96 3.94
N GLN A 236 22.10 9.86 4.91
CA GLN A 236 22.18 11.31 4.70
C GLN A 236 23.54 11.95 5.00
N ASP A 237 24.52 11.16 5.47
CA ASP A 237 25.88 11.63 5.76
C ASP A 237 26.84 11.40 4.59
N GLU A 238 27.97 12.12 4.56
CA GLU A 238 29.00 12.07 3.51
C GLU A 238 28.44 12.28 2.09
N GLU A 239 28.94 11.51 1.13
CA GLU A 239 28.49 11.49 -0.26
C GLU A 239 27.07 10.94 -0.42
N LEU A 240 26.28 11.62 -1.26
CA LEU A 240 24.90 11.28 -1.56
C LEU A 240 24.75 11.01 -3.05
N PHE A 241 24.10 9.89 -3.38
CA PHE A 241 23.86 9.45 -4.75
C PHE A 241 22.37 9.52 -5.12
N ARG A 242 22.10 9.80 -6.39
CA ARG A 242 20.78 9.77 -7.02
C ARG A 242 20.83 9.20 -8.44
N HIS A 243 19.66 8.68 -8.85
CA HIS A 243 19.35 8.23 -10.21
C HIS A 243 20.51 7.53 -10.94
N PRO A 244 21.06 6.44 -10.40
CA PRO A 244 22.17 5.77 -11.04
C PRO A 244 21.75 5.16 -12.38
N TRP A 245 22.73 4.87 -13.22
CA TRP A 245 22.63 4.12 -14.46
C TRP A 245 23.78 3.12 -14.52
N ALA A 246 23.46 1.82 -14.53
CA ALA A 246 24.48 0.78 -14.59
C ALA A 246 24.99 0.57 -16.02
N LEU A 247 26.31 0.61 -16.21
CA LEU A 247 26.94 0.17 -17.46
C LEU A 247 27.23 -1.33 -17.41
N ASN A 248 27.67 -1.81 -16.25
CA ASN A 248 27.87 -3.22 -15.90
C ASN A 248 27.91 -3.34 -14.36
N GLU A 249 28.31 -4.49 -13.80
CA GLU A 249 28.41 -4.70 -12.34
C GLU A 249 29.51 -3.88 -11.65
N ASP A 250 30.42 -3.27 -12.41
CA ASP A 250 31.59 -2.58 -11.88
C ASP A 250 31.61 -1.08 -12.18
N GLN A 251 30.77 -0.60 -13.11
CA GLN A 251 30.82 0.77 -13.65
C GLN A 251 29.44 1.38 -13.78
N TYR A 252 29.30 2.63 -13.36
CA TYR A 252 28.03 3.34 -13.26
C TYR A 252 28.15 4.80 -13.68
N ILE A 253 27.04 5.40 -14.08
CA ILE A 253 26.86 6.84 -14.17
C ILE A 253 25.85 7.25 -13.10
N THR A 254 26.11 8.29 -12.33
CA THR A 254 25.20 8.70 -11.24
C THR A 254 25.31 10.19 -10.96
N ALA A 255 24.20 10.78 -10.52
CA ALA A 255 24.23 12.10 -9.91
C ALA A 255 24.72 11.97 -8.47
N MET A 256 25.72 12.76 -8.08
CA MET A 256 26.29 12.71 -6.74
C MET A 256 26.65 14.10 -6.24
N THR A 257 26.53 14.30 -4.93
CA THR A 257 27.16 15.42 -4.21
C THR A 257 28.12 14.88 -3.15
N PRO A 258 29.33 15.44 -3.00
CA PRO A 258 30.32 14.98 -2.03
C PRO A 258 30.06 15.49 -0.59
N ASP A 259 29.13 16.45 -0.42
CA ASP A 259 28.87 17.09 0.87
C ASP A 259 27.48 16.70 1.40
N SER A 260 27.41 16.05 2.57
CA SER A 260 26.13 15.74 3.22
C SER A 260 25.35 16.97 3.65
N ARG A 261 26.03 18.12 3.76
CA ARG A 261 25.41 19.41 4.05
C ARG A 261 24.90 20.07 2.78
N ALA A 262 24.85 19.37 1.64
CA ALA A 262 24.14 19.80 0.44
C ALA A 262 22.73 20.30 0.78
N ARG A 263 22.10 19.73 1.81
CA ARG A 263 20.83 20.22 2.34
C ARG A 263 20.85 21.60 2.96
N GLN A 264 21.88 21.88 3.72
CA GLN A 264 22.02 23.13 4.45
C GLN A 264 22.55 24.25 3.55
N TYR A 265 23.39 23.92 2.57
CA TYR A 265 24.10 24.89 1.74
C TYR A 265 23.67 24.91 0.27
N GLY A 266 22.71 24.07 -0.12
CA GLY A 266 22.21 24.00 -1.50
C GLY A 266 23.26 23.50 -2.50
N THR A 267 24.22 22.67 -2.08
CA THR A 267 25.28 22.16 -2.95
C THR A 267 24.66 21.35 -4.10
N PRO A 268 24.90 21.73 -5.37
CA PRO A 268 24.30 21.05 -6.51
C PRO A 268 24.87 19.64 -6.69
N PHE A 269 24.05 18.77 -7.28
CA PHE A 269 24.51 17.46 -7.75
C PHE A 269 25.25 17.62 -9.08
N MET A 270 26.26 16.78 -9.28
CA MET A 270 27.01 16.68 -10.54
C MET A 270 26.92 15.26 -11.08
N LEU A 271 27.07 15.09 -12.39
CA LEU A 271 27.11 13.77 -13.00
C LEU A 271 28.52 13.22 -12.95
N TYR A 272 28.64 12.01 -12.44
CA TYR A 272 29.88 11.26 -12.37
C TYR A 272 29.78 9.97 -13.15
N TYR A 273 30.88 9.63 -13.82
CA TYR A 273 31.25 8.23 -14.00
C TYR A 273 31.87 7.77 -12.68
N ALA A 274 31.46 6.60 -12.20
CA ALA A 274 32.00 5.98 -10.99
C ALA A 274 32.21 4.49 -11.20
N ASP A 275 33.26 3.92 -10.63
CA ASP A 275 33.42 2.47 -10.53
C ASP A 275 33.00 1.95 -9.14
N LYS A 276 32.92 0.62 -9.02
CA LYS A 276 32.53 -0.03 -7.77
C LYS A 276 33.50 0.27 -6.64
N GLN A 277 34.79 0.51 -6.89
CA GLN A 277 35.78 0.86 -5.87
C GLN A 277 35.67 2.32 -5.41
N GLY A 278 34.92 3.16 -6.12
CA GLY A 278 34.72 4.57 -5.77
C GLY A 278 35.70 5.51 -6.48
N HIS A 279 36.44 5.06 -7.50
CA HIS A 279 37.12 5.99 -8.40
C HIS A 279 36.06 6.71 -9.23
N ARG A 280 36.25 8.02 -9.42
CA ARG A 280 35.23 8.90 -10.03
C ARG A 280 35.85 9.87 -11.02
N GLU A 281 35.09 10.16 -12.07
CA GLU A 281 35.37 11.21 -13.03
C GLU A 281 34.12 12.08 -13.19
N VAL A 282 34.28 13.40 -13.04
CA VAL A 282 33.18 14.35 -13.28
C VAL A 282 32.89 14.37 -14.78
N LEU A 283 31.66 14.04 -15.16
CA LEU A 283 31.19 14.12 -16.54
C LEU A 283 30.59 15.49 -16.84
N VAL A 284 29.73 15.97 -15.95
CA VAL A 284 29.00 17.25 -16.09
C VAL A 284 28.83 17.88 -14.71
N ALA A 285 29.13 19.17 -14.62
CA ALA A 285 28.88 19.97 -13.44
C ALA A 285 28.38 21.34 -13.87
N ASP A 286 27.40 21.84 -13.12
CA ASP A 286 26.90 23.21 -13.23
C ASP A 286 26.89 23.81 -11.82
N ARG A 287 27.22 25.10 -11.72
CA ARG A 287 27.35 25.78 -10.43
C ARG A 287 26.01 26.20 -9.84
N ASP A 288 25.03 26.44 -10.71
CA ASP A 288 23.76 27.06 -10.36
C ASP A 288 22.62 26.05 -10.42
N VAL A 289 22.76 24.98 -11.22
CA VAL A 289 21.73 23.94 -11.40
C VAL A 289 22.29 22.56 -11.05
N SER A 290 21.51 21.74 -10.32
CA SER A 290 21.88 20.34 -10.11
C SER A 290 21.80 19.56 -11.43
N CYS A 291 22.90 18.92 -11.83
CA CYS A 291 22.90 17.96 -12.92
C CYS A 291 22.45 16.60 -12.37
N ASP A 292 21.31 16.10 -12.85
CA ASP A 292 20.64 14.95 -12.26
C ASP A 292 20.07 13.99 -13.33
N HIS A 293 19.60 12.81 -12.90
CA HIS A 293 18.94 11.81 -13.76
C HIS A 293 19.72 11.45 -15.05
N PRO A 294 20.97 10.97 -14.95
CA PRO A 294 21.73 10.54 -16.12
C PRO A 294 21.02 9.39 -16.85
N ILE A 295 20.70 9.62 -18.13
CA ILE A 295 20.16 8.60 -19.04
C ILE A 295 20.94 8.67 -20.36
N PRO A 296 21.64 7.60 -20.76
CA PRO A 296 22.30 7.55 -22.05
C PRO A 296 21.30 7.65 -23.20
N LEU A 297 21.54 8.60 -24.10
CA LEU A 297 20.82 8.71 -25.37
C LEU A 297 21.47 7.79 -26.41
N ALA A 298 21.10 6.51 -26.38
CA ALA A 298 21.62 5.49 -27.30
C ALA A 298 20.61 4.35 -27.48
N PRO A 299 20.67 3.62 -28.62
CA PRO A 299 19.97 2.35 -28.75
C PRO A 299 20.40 1.38 -27.66
N ARG A 300 19.44 0.63 -27.12
CA ARG A 300 19.65 -0.35 -26.04
C ARG A 300 18.89 -1.64 -26.32
N GLN A 301 19.39 -2.75 -25.76
CA GLN A 301 18.73 -4.03 -25.91
C GLN A 301 17.31 -3.96 -25.34
N ARG A 302 16.33 -4.30 -26.18
CA ARG A 302 14.93 -4.40 -25.78
C ARG A 302 14.72 -5.69 -24.95
N PRO A 303 14.20 -5.60 -23.70
CA PRO A 303 13.84 -6.77 -22.90
C PRO A 303 12.78 -7.63 -23.60
N PRO A 304 12.65 -8.91 -23.23
CA PRO A 304 11.57 -9.74 -23.77
C PRO A 304 10.21 -9.16 -23.35
N MET A 305 9.23 -9.25 -24.25
CA MET A 305 7.85 -8.89 -23.93
C MET A 305 7.18 -10.07 -23.22
N LYS A 306 6.65 -9.82 -22.02
CA LYS A 306 5.81 -10.79 -21.32
C LYS A 306 4.42 -10.83 -21.95
N ALA A 307 3.82 -12.02 -22.01
CA ALA A 307 2.46 -12.18 -22.47
C ALA A 307 1.48 -11.45 -21.51
N THR A 308 0.45 -10.84 -22.07
CA THR A 308 -0.68 -10.33 -21.29
C THR A 308 -1.50 -11.52 -20.81
N LEU A 309 -1.67 -11.65 -19.51
CA LEU A 309 -2.50 -12.65 -18.84
C LEU A 309 -3.79 -12.06 -18.27
N ALA A 310 -3.86 -10.72 -18.13
CA ALA A 310 -5.08 -10.04 -17.74
C ALA A 310 -6.19 -10.24 -18.78
N ASP A 311 -7.31 -10.83 -18.35
CA ASP A 311 -8.53 -11.02 -19.13
C ASP A 311 -9.64 -10.10 -18.60
N TYR A 312 -9.78 -8.94 -19.23
CA TYR A 312 -10.76 -7.93 -18.83
C TYR A 312 -12.22 -8.33 -19.11
N ALA A 313 -12.49 -9.49 -19.73
CA ALA A 313 -13.85 -10.03 -19.77
C ALA A 313 -14.31 -10.60 -18.42
N GLN A 314 -13.38 -10.78 -17.47
CA GLN A 314 -13.66 -11.23 -16.11
C GLN A 314 -13.66 -10.06 -15.12
N ASP A 315 -14.31 -10.25 -13.98
CA ASP A 315 -14.36 -9.28 -12.86
C ASP A 315 -13.61 -9.76 -11.61
N SER A 316 -12.96 -10.92 -11.73
CA SER A 316 -12.39 -11.67 -10.63
C SER A 316 -11.09 -12.35 -11.02
N GLY A 317 -10.31 -12.72 -10.00
CA GLY A 317 -9.13 -13.57 -10.11
C GLY A 317 -9.22 -14.70 -9.07
N THR A 318 -8.23 -15.58 -9.06
CA THR A 318 -8.21 -16.69 -8.10
C THR A 318 -6.86 -16.87 -7.42
N TYR A 319 -6.90 -17.23 -6.14
CA TYR A 319 -5.73 -17.62 -5.36
C TYR A 319 -5.75 -19.11 -5.07
N PHE A 320 -4.59 -19.75 -5.28
CA PHE A 320 -4.32 -21.11 -4.83
C PHE A 320 -3.24 -21.10 -3.75
N MET A 321 -3.58 -21.65 -2.59
CA MET A 321 -2.66 -21.93 -1.49
C MET A 321 -2.46 -23.44 -1.43
N GLU A 322 -1.22 -23.90 -1.65
CA GLU A 322 -0.91 -25.32 -1.69
C GLU A 322 -1.03 -25.97 -0.31
N ASP A 323 -0.37 -25.39 0.70
CA ASP A 323 -0.43 -25.85 2.09
C ASP A 323 -0.11 -24.72 3.07
N VAL A 324 -1.14 -24.22 3.77
CA VAL A 324 -1.02 -23.09 4.72
C VAL A 324 0.02 -23.30 5.83
N TYR A 325 0.43 -24.54 6.11
CA TYR A 325 1.40 -24.87 7.16
C TYR A 325 2.86 -24.83 6.68
N VAL A 326 3.10 -24.61 5.39
CA VAL A 326 4.45 -24.39 4.85
C VAL A 326 4.84 -22.93 5.05
N GLY A 327 6.11 -22.69 5.36
CA GLY A 327 6.64 -21.36 5.61
C GLY A 327 6.57 -20.93 7.08
N PRO A 328 7.19 -19.78 7.41
CA PRO A 328 7.32 -19.30 8.77
C PRO A 328 6.00 -18.75 9.33
N GLY A 329 5.03 -18.39 8.48
CA GLY A 329 3.78 -17.74 8.87
C GLY A 329 2.90 -18.57 9.81
N LEU A 330 3.00 -19.90 9.77
CA LEU A 330 2.29 -20.84 10.66
C LEU A 330 3.23 -21.75 11.47
N LYS A 331 4.52 -21.40 11.57
CA LYS A 331 5.51 -22.23 12.26
C LYS A 331 5.08 -22.53 13.70
N GLY A 332 5.07 -23.81 14.05
CA GLY A 332 4.69 -24.29 15.39
C GLY A 332 3.18 -24.45 15.63
N ILE A 333 2.32 -24.08 14.67
CA ILE A 333 0.89 -24.33 14.75
C ILE A 333 0.58 -25.78 14.35
N PRO A 334 -0.12 -26.57 15.19
CA PRO A 334 -0.49 -27.93 14.83
C PRO A 334 -1.38 -28.00 13.56
N ARG A 335 -1.10 -28.98 12.70
CA ARG A 335 -1.94 -29.23 11.52
C ARG A 335 -3.38 -29.51 11.94
N GLY A 336 -4.32 -28.88 11.25
CA GLY A 336 -5.74 -28.96 11.54
C GLY A 336 -6.24 -27.86 12.48
N THR A 337 -5.37 -27.03 13.08
CA THR A 337 -5.81 -25.85 13.84
C THR A 337 -6.41 -24.79 12.92
N ALA A 338 -5.75 -24.47 11.81
CA ALA A 338 -6.29 -23.57 10.79
C ALA A 338 -7.48 -24.20 10.07
N LYS A 339 -8.62 -23.49 10.03
CA LYS A 339 -9.89 -23.97 9.49
C LYS A 339 -10.36 -23.20 8.27
N LYS A 340 -10.17 -21.89 8.25
CA LYS A 340 -10.61 -21.04 7.14
C LYS A 340 -9.60 -19.92 6.87
N LEU A 341 -9.66 -19.40 5.65
CA LEU A 341 -9.10 -18.09 5.32
C LEU A 341 -10.25 -17.09 5.26
N ARG A 342 -10.14 -15.99 6.00
CA ARG A 342 -10.99 -14.81 5.85
C ARG A 342 -10.30 -13.85 4.88
N VAL A 343 -11.06 -13.40 3.88
CA VAL A 343 -10.60 -12.44 2.87
C VAL A 343 -11.13 -11.06 3.21
N VAL A 344 -10.23 -10.10 3.36
CA VAL A 344 -10.55 -8.73 3.76
C VAL A 344 -9.99 -7.76 2.73
N SER A 345 -10.81 -6.83 2.22
CA SER A 345 -10.34 -5.75 1.36
C SER A 345 -10.10 -4.47 2.14
N LEU A 346 -9.20 -3.64 1.60
CA LEU A 346 -8.90 -2.31 2.11
C LEU A 346 -9.57 -1.24 1.26
N GLU A 347 -10.13 -0.21 1.90
CA GLU A 347 -10.66 0.97 1.23
C GLU A 347 -9.96 2.25 1.68
N TYR A 348 -9.44 3.00 0.70
CA TYR A 348 -8.58 4.16 0.94
C TYR A 348 -9.33 5.50 0.87
N ARG A 349 -8.89 6.50 1.65
CA ARG A 349 -9.52 7.83 1.76
C ARG A 349 -9.33 8.68 0.51
N ALA A 350 -10.38 9.40 0.11
CA ALA A 350 -10.34 10.29 -1.07
C ALA A 350 -9.66 11.63 -0.78
N ALA A 351 -9.86 12.15 0.43
CA ALA A 351 -9.31 13.43 0.86
C ALA A 351 -8.98 13.39 2.34
N GLY A 352 -8.07 14.28 2.73
CA GLY A 352 -7.75 14.55 4.12
C GLY A 352 -8.76 15.46 4.84
N VAL A 353 -9.37 14.99 5.93
CA VAL A 353 -10.25 15.75 6.84
C VAL A 353 -10.07 15.28 8.28
N GLY A 354 -9.58 16.16 9.15
CA GLY A 354 -9.30 15.81 10.55
C GLY A 354 -8.17 14.78 10.70
N ASN A 355 -7.58 14.72 11.88
CA ASN A 355 -6.49 13.78 12.15
C ASN A 355 -6.43 13.34 13.61
N ASN A 356 -5.90 12.16 13.84
CA ASN A 356 -5.34 11.77 15.13
C ASN A 356 -3.84 11.46 14.95
N GLY A 357 -3.25 10.72 15.89
CA GLY A 357 -1.86 10.29 15.82
C GLY A 357 -1.67 8.89 16.40
N ASN A 358 -0.68 8.18 15.88
CA ASN A 358 -0.27 6.88 16.35
C ASN A 358 1.19 6.90 16.85
N GLY A 359 1.60 5.82 17.49
CA GLY A 359 2.99 5.61 17.88
C GLY A 359 3.25 4.18 18.31
N GLY A 360 4.45 3.69 18.10
CA GLY A 360 4.84 2.35 18.48
C GLY A 360 6.26 2.05 18.07
N GLU A 361 6.54 0.76 17.91
CA GLU A 361 7.88 0.26 17.65
C GLU A 361 8.46 0.76 16.31
N ALA A 362 7.60 0.98 15.31
CA ALA A 362 7.96 1.46 13.99
C ALA A 362 7.88 3.00 13.83
N GLY A 363 7.87 3.75 14.95
CA GLY A 363 7.82 5.22 14.96
C GLY A 363 6.42 5.75 15.25
N GLY A 364 6.14 6.99 14.86
CA GLY A 364 4.82 7.61 14.99
C GLY A 364 4.48 8.46 13.77
N ALA A 365 3.19 8.61 13.51
CA ALA A 365 2.66 9.40 12.42
C ALA A 365 1.33 10.05 12.81
N MET A 366 0.99 11.11 12.09
CA MET A 366 -0.39 11.54 11.94
C MET A 366 -1.20 10.43 11.25
N ILE A 367 -2.52 10.34 11.49
CA ILE A 367 -3.43 9.60 10.63
C ILE A 367 -4.46 10.58 10.08
N SER A 368 -4.48 10.74 8.75
CA SER A 368 -5.44 11.59 8.04
C SER A 368 -6.79 10.90 7.90
N THR A 369 -7.89 11.64 8.11
CA THR A 369 -9.27 11.15 7.99
C THR A 369 -9.50 9.83 8.76
N PRO A 370 -9.22 9.79 10.07
CA PRO A 370 -9.18 8.54 10.82
C PRO A 370 -10.54 7.85 10.87
N ILE A 371 -10.50 6.51 10.85
CA ILE A 371 -11.65 5.59 10.98
C ILE A 371 -11.61 4.78 12.27
N SER A 372 -10.56 4.99 13.08
CA SER A 372 -10.29 4.36 14.37
C SER A 372 -9.58 5.38 15.27
N VAL A 373 -9.50 5.09 16.57
CA VAL A 373 -8.58 5.82 17.47
C VAL A 373 -7.13 5.61 17.03
N GLY A 374 -6.21 6.49 17.47
CA GLY A 374 -4.78 6.28 17.27
C GLY A 374 -4.35 4.87 17.69
N ASN A 375 -3.40 4.26 16.97
CA ASN A 375 -2.97 2.85 17.11
C ASN A 375 -4.02 1.78 16.70
N GLY A 376 -5.25 2.17 16.32
CA GLY A 376 -6.17 1.31 15.58
C GLY A 376 -5.74 1.14 14.12
N CYS A 377 -6.54 0.42 13.32
CA CYS A 377 -6.23 0.18 11.90
C CYS A 377 -6.21 1.47 11.06
N TRP A 378 -5.37 1.49 10.03
CA TRP A 378 -5.18 2.63 9.12
C TRP A 378 -6.39 2.92 8.22
N ASP A 379 -7.05 1.86 7.74
CA ASP A 379 -8.05 1.89 6.69
C ASP A 379 -9.37 1.25 7.09
N VAL A 380 -10.40 1.62 6.34
CA VAL A 380 -11.65 0.88 6.31
C VAL A 380 -11.37 -0.54 5.82
N LYS A 381 -11.88 -1.52 6.58
CA LYS A 381 -11.73 -2.94 6.30
C LYS A 381 -13.09 -3.57 6.00
N LYS A 382 -13.18 -4.28 4.87
CA LYS A 382 -14.40 -4.96 4.42
C LYS A 382 -14.16 -6.46 4.32
N ILE A 383 -14.94 -7.25 5.05
CA ILE A 383 -14.87 -8.71 4.96
C ILE A 383 -15.66 -9.15 3.73
N TRP A 384 -14.96 -9.73 2.74
CA TRP A 384 -15.59 -10.30 1.54
C TRP A 384 -16.19 -11.67 1.82
N GLY A 385 -15.60 -12.41 2.75
CA GLY A 385 -16.09 -13.69 3.20
C GLY A 385 -14.98 -14.63 3.59
N GLU A 386 -15.33 -15.89 3.76
CA GLU A 386 -14.44 -16.94 4.24
C GLU A 386 -14.43 -18.14 3.28
N THR A 387 -13.30 -18.82 3.20
CA THR A 387 -13.14 -20.06 2.42
C THR A 387 -12.49 -21.14 3.29
N PRO A 388 -12.93 -22.42 3.19
CA PRO A 388 -12.38 -23.49 4.01
C PRO A 388 -10.95 -23.85 3.61
N ILE A 389 -10.08 -23.98 4.62
CA ILE A 389 -8.79 -24.65 4.50
C ILE A 389 -9.05 -26.14 4.57
N GLN A 390 -8.63 -26.87 3.55
CA GLN A 390 -8.84 -28.32 3.47
C GLN A 390 -7.96 -29.06 4.49
N ARG A 391 -8.25 -30.34 4.73
CA ARG A 391 -7.48 -31.16 5.69
C ARG A 391 -6.00 -31.32 5.34
N ASP A 392 -5.65 -31.21 4.06
CA ASP A 392 -4.27 -31.20 3.57
C ASP A 392 -3.63 -29.81 3.61
N GLY A 393 -4.31 -28.80 4.17
CA GLY A 393 -3.80 -27.42 4.31
C GLY A 393 -4.07 -26.54 3.10
N SER A 394 -4.59 -27.10 2.01
CA SER A 394 -4.81 -26.38 0.75
C SER A 394 -6.06 -25.50 0.78
N ALA A 395 -6.05 -24.42 0.00
CA ALA A 395 -7.23 -23.59 -0.28
C ALA A 395 -7.19 -23.08 -1.72
N PHE A 396 -8.36 -22.97 -2.38
CA PHE A 396 -8.47 -22.45 -3.74
C PHE A 396 -9.76 -21.65 -3.84
N PHE A 397 -9.66 -20.34 -4.10
CA PHE A 397 -10.80 -19.44 -4.00
C PHE A 397 -10.73 -18.26 -4.96
N ARG A 398 -11.92 -17.73 -5.28
CA ARG A 398 -12.10 -16.54 -6.13
C ARG A 398 -12.18 -15.28 -5.28
N VAL A 399 -11.61 -14.20 -5.78
CA VAL A 399 -11.67 -12.85 -5.20
C VAL A 399 -12.05 -11.82 -6.27
N PRO A 400 -12.60 -10.66 -5.89
CA PRO A 400 -12.76 -9.55 -6.84
C PRO A 400 -11.40 -9.12 -7.41
N ALA A 401 -11.34 -8.87 -8.71
CA ALA A 401 -10.16 -8.30 -9.34
C ALA A 401 -10.04 -6.81 -8.99
N ARG A 402 -8.85 -6.23 -9.18
CA ARG A 402 -8.57 -4.79 -9.00
C ARG A 402 -8.94 -4.28 -7.61
N THR A 403 -8.92 -5.19 -6.63
CA THR A 403 -9.31 -4.94 -5.25
C THR A 403 -8.17 -5.41 -4.34
N PRO A 404 -7.54 -4.53 -3.56
CA PRO A 404 -6.50 -4.92 -2.63
C PRO A 404 -7.11 -5.76 -1.51
N VAL A 405 -6.67 -7.01 -1.39
CA VAL A 405 -7.13 -7.95 -0.36
C VAL A 405 -5.96 -8.49 0.46
N TYR A 406 -6.22 -8.77 1.72
CA TYR A 406 -5.33 -9.51 2.60
C TYR A 406 -6.07 -10.67 3.26
N PHE A 407 -5.30 -11.61 3.81
CA PHE A 407 -5.82 -12.87 4.32
C PHE A 407 -5.57 -13.02 5.81
N GLN A 408 -6.56 -13.58 6.49
CA GLN A 408 -6.52 -13.98 7.89
C GLN A 408 -6.74 -15.48 7.99
N VAL A 409 -5.78 -16.19 8.57
CA VAL A 409 -5.92 -17.61 8.88
C VAL A 409 -6.67 -17.72 10.21
N ILE A 410 -7.85 -18.33 10.23
CA ILE A 410 -8.69 -18.42 11.43
C ILE A 410 -8.91 -19.86 11.88
N ASP A 411 -9.05 -20.05 13.20
CA ASP A 411 -9.29 -21.33 13.84
C ASP A 411 -10.78 -21.75 13.83
N SER A 412 -11.14 -22.82 14.56
CA SER A 412 -12.52 -23.30 14.65
C SER A 412 -13.45 -22.38 15.46
N GLN A 413 -12.89 -21.51 16.31
CA GLN A 413 -13.67 -20.53 17.08
C GLN A 413 -13.93 -19.27 16.26
N GLY A 414 -13.15 -19.05 15.18
CA GLY A 414 -13.24 -17.86 14.33
C GLY A 414 -12.16 -16.82 14.64
N TYR A 415 -11.17 -17.18 15.47
CA TYR A 415 -10.11 -16.27 15.91
C TYR A 415 -8.89 -16.37 15.00
N VAL A 416 -8.24 -15.23 14.75
CA VAL A 416 -7.03 -15.16 13.92
C VAL A 416 -5.86 -15.88 14.57
N ILE A 417 -5.28 -16.81 13.81
CA ILE A 417 -4.00 -17.46 14.07
C ILE A 417 -2.87 -16.62 13.47
N GLN A 418 -3.04 -16.13 12.24
CA GLN A 418 -2.05 -15.32 11.54
C GLN A 418 -2.76 -14.36 10.58
N THR A 419 -2.23 -13.15 10.44
CA THR A 419 -2.74 -12.14 9.50
C THR A 419 -1.64 -11.70 8.54
N MET A 420 -1.98 -11.60 7.26
CA MET A 420 -1.13 -10.94 6.27
C MET A 420 -1.13 -9.43 6.55
N ARG A 421 0.04 -8.84 6.79
CA ARG A 421 0.24 -7.41 7.09
C ARG A 421 0.76 -6.62 5.89
N SER A 422 0.19 -6.94 4.74
CA SER A 422 0.35 -6.33 3.42
C SER A 422 -0.95 -6.60 2.66
N TRP A 423 -1.04 -6.28 1.38
CA TRP A 423 -2.16 -6.67 0.52
C TRP A 423 -1.68 -7.17 -0.83
N SER A 424 -2.50 -8.02 -1.44
CA SER A 424 -2.32 -8.57 -2.78
C SER A 424 -3.51 -8.15 -3.66
N THR A 425 -3.23 -7.87 -4.92
CA THR A 425 -4.24 -7.47 -5.91
C THR A 425 -4.07 -8.31 -7.16
N LEU A 426 -5.18 -8.90 -7.62
CA LEU A 426 -5.22 -9.62 -8.88
C LEU A 426 -5.82 -8.75 -9.97
N MET A 427 -5.25 -8.81 -11.16
CA MET A 427 -5.89 -8.33 -12.37
C MET A 427 -7.03 -9.29 -12.79
N PRO A 428 -7.98 -8.83 -13.62
CA PRO A 428 -9.03 -9.69 -14.16
C PRO A 428 -8.50 -10.98 -14.79
N GLY A 429 -9.09 -12.12 -14.45
CA GLY A 429 -8.71 -13.45 -14.95
C GLY A 429 -7.39 -14.00 -14.41
N GLU A 430 -6.70 -13.27 -13.52
CA GLU A 430 -5.41 -13.69 -13.01
C GLU A 430 -5.53 -14.87 -12.03
N HIS A 431 -4.56 -15.78 -12.13
CA HIS A 431 -4.37 -16.89 -11.21
C HIS A 431 -3.03 -16.73 -10.49
N LEU A 432 -3.07 -16.63 -9.16
CA LEU A 432 -1.86 -16.56 -8.33
C LEU A 432 -1.78 -17.76 -7.39
N SER A 433 -0.62 -18.41 -7.35
CA SER A 433 -0.36 -19.54 -6.46
C SER A 433 0.76 -19.25 -5.46
N CYS A 434 0.61 -19.75 -4.25
CA CYS A 434 1.64 -19.79 -3.22
C CYS A 434 1.73 -21.21 -2.64
N ILE A 435 2.93 -21.58 -2.21
CA ILE A 435 3.19 -22.90 -1.61
C ILE A 435 2.71 -22.90 -0.16
N GLY A 436 2.94 -21.79 0.56
CA GLY A 436 2.64 -21.70 1.98
C GLY A 436 2.34 -20.29 2.47
N CYS A 437 2.31 -20.13 3.79
CA CYS A 437 2.13 -18.85 4.43
C CYS A 437 3.49 -18.17 4.62
N HIS A 438 3.82 -17.26 3.69
CA HIS A 438 5.07 -16.49 3.67
C HIS A 438 6.33 -17.35 3.47
N GLU A 439 6.25 -18.42 2.69
CA GLU A 439 7.41 -19.21 2.31
C GLU A 439 8.47 -18.38 1.59
N ASP A 440 9.73 -18.84 1.64
CA ASP A 440 10.77 -18.27 0.79
C ASP A 440 10.47 -18.62 -0.67
N GLU A 441 10.64 -17.68 -1.60
CA GLU A 441 10.32 -17.89 -3.02
C GLU A 441 11.16 -18.99 -3.71
N GLY A 442 12.27 -19.41 -3.10
CA GLY A 442 13.05 -20.56 -3.54
C GLY A 442 12.52 -21.91 -3.05
N THR A 443 11.42 -21.92 -2.28
CA THR A 443 10.80 -23.14 -1.77
C THR A 443 10.24 -23.94 -2.94
N ALA A 444 10.58 -25.23 -3.00
CA ALA A 444 9.97 -26.14 -3.97
C ALA A 444 8.56 -26.55 -3.49
N PRO A 445 7.59 -26.77 -4.41
CA PRO A 445 6.29 -27.33 -4.07
C PRO A 445 6.42 -28.60 -3.23
N VAL A 446 5.64 -28.72 -2.16
CA VAL A 446 5.79 -29.81 -1.18
C VAL A 446 4.88 -31.00 -1.48
N ASN A 447 3.78 -30.79 -2.20
CA ASN A 447 2.83 -31.83 -2.58
C ASN A 447 3.17 -32.38 -3.96
N THR A 448 3.56 -33.65 -4.00
CA THR A 448 3.76 -34.40 -5.25
C THR A 448 2.45 -34.92 -5.85
N LYS A 449 1.32 -34.72 -5.17
CA LYS A 449 -0.03 -35.13 -5.59
C LYS A 449 -0.95 -33.91 -5.67
N GLN A 450 -1.96 -33.99 -6.52
CA GLN A 450 -3.00 -32.97 -6.62
C GLN A 450 -3.74 -32.80 -5.27
N THR A 451 -3.75 -31.58 -4.74
CA THR A 451 -4.37 -31.23 -3.45
C THR A 451 -5.90 -31.34 -3.50
N ILE A 452 -6.54 -31.39 -2.34
CA ILE A 452 -8.00 -31.41 -2.21
C ILE A 452 -8.61 -30.14 -2.79
N ALA A 453 -8.00 -28.97 -2.56
CA ALA A 453 -8.51 -27.72 -3.11
C ALA A 453 -8.42 -27.68 -4.65
N MET A 454 -7.33 -28.17 -5.25
CA MET A 454 -7.22 -28.29 -6.71
C MET A 454 -8.30 -29.20 -7.31
N LYS A 455 -8.61 -30.33 -6.65
CA LYS A 455 -9.66 -31.25 -7.11
C LYS A 455 -11.06 -30.63 -7.05
N LYS A 456 -11.30 -29.74 -6.10
CA LYS A 456 -12.58 -29.03 -5.94
C LYS A 456 -12.71 -27.82 -6.87
N GLY A 457 -11.60 -27.30 -7.40
CA GLY A 457 -11.57 -26.06 -8.15
C GLY A 457 -11.76 -24.81 -7.27
N PRO A 458 -11.71 -23.60 -7.86
CA PRO A 458 -11.83 -22.35 -7.13
C PRO A 458 -13.22 -22.21 -6.50
N GLN A 459 -13.26 -22.05 -5.18
CA GLN A 459 -14.48 -21.87 -4.40
C GLN A 459 -14.90 -20.40 -4.34
N ALA A 460 -16.21 -20.15 -4.30
CA ALA A 460 -16.75 -18.85 -3.92
C ALA A 460 -16.56 -18.60 -2.42
N LEU A 461 -16.44 -17.33 -2.02
CA LEU A 461 -16.38 -16.95 -0.61
C LEU A 461 -17.75 -17.10 0.06
N THR A 462 -17.78 -17.66 1.27
CA THR A 462 -18.97 -17.67 2.12
C THR A 462 -19.10 -16.30 2.78
N PRO A 463 -20.20 -15.55 2.58
CA PRO A 463 -20.34 -14.21 3.14
C PRO A 463 -20.27 -14.19 4.67
N PHE A 464 -19.72 -13.11 5.23
CA PHE A 464 -19.66 -12.89 6.67
C PHE A 464 -20.93 -12.17 7.15
N TYR A 465 -21.94 -12.94 7.55
CA TYR A 465 -23.22 -12.46 8.10
C TYR A 465 -23.86 -11.33 7.26
N GLY A 466 -24.27 -11.68 6.04
CA GLY A 466 -24.86 -10.76 5.06
C GLY A 466 -23.90 -10.35 3.94
N PRO A 467 -24.27 -9.38 3.09
CA PRO A 467 -23.44 -8.94 1.98
C PRO A 467 -22.14 -8.26 2.48
N PRO A 468 -21.04 -8.34 1.71
CA PRO A 468 -19.79 -7.67 2.04
C PRO A 468 -19.96 -6.16 2.23
N ARG A 469 -19.51 -5.65 3.38
CA ARG A 469 -19.58 -4.23 3.78
C ARG A 469 -18.39 -3.86 4.65
N GLY A 470 -18.10 -2.56 4.76
CA GLY A 470 -17.08 -2.10 5.69
C GLY A 470 -17.49 -2.37 7.14
N PHE A 471 -16.53 -2.82 7.95
CA PHE A 471 -16.77 -3.26 9.31
C PHE A 471 -16.89 -2.07 10.26
N SER A 472 -18.10 -1.78 10.73
CA SER A 472 -18.39 -0.67 11.64
C SER A 472 -18.61 -1.18 13.06
N PHE A 473 -17.92 -0.59 14.04
CA PHE A 473 -18.18 -0.88 15.45
C PHE A 473 -19.63 -0.51 15.83
N VAL A 474 -20.11 0.62 15.34
CA VAL A 474 -21.46 1.14 15.65
C VAL A 474 -22.54 0.22 15.09
N LYS A 475 -22.32 -0.40 13.92
CA LYS A 475 -23.32 -1.26 13.26
C LYS A 475 -23.18 -2.74 13.63
N GLU A 476 -21.97 -3.21 13.92
CA GLU A 476 -21.70 -4.65 14.13
C GLU A 476 -21.49 -5.03 15.60
N VAL A 477 -20.97 -4.13 16.44
CA VAL A 477 -20.56 -4.46 17.82
C VAL A 477 -21.43 -3.76 18.87
N GLN A 478 -21.66 -2.45 18.74
CA GLN A 478 -22.47 -1.68 19.70
C GLN A 478 -23.86 -2.29 19.93
N PRO A 479 -24.60 -2.81 18.92
CA PRO A 479 -25.90 -3.43 19.16
C PRO A 479 -25.83 -4.69 20.06
N ILE A 480 -24.73 -5.44 19.97
CA ILE A 480 -24.48 -6.60 20.85
C ILE A 480 -24.29 -6.10 22.29
N LEU A 481 -23.51 -5.03 22.48
CA LEU A 481 -23.26 -4.45 23.80
C LEU A 481 -24.55 -3.87 24.41
N ASP A 482 -25.34 -3.17 23.60
CA ASP A 482 -26.62 -2.57 24.02
C ASP A 482 -27.61 -3.64 24.47
N GLN A 483 -27.63 -4.80 23.81
CA GLN A 483 -28.53 -5.89 24.16
C GLN A 483 -28.04 -6.69 25.38
N HIS A 484 -26.72 -6.88 25.54
CA HIS A 484 -26.18 -7.90 26.44
C HIS A 484 -25.28 -7.39 27.57
N CYS A 485 -24.85 -6.13 27.54
CA CYS A 485 -23.79 -5.63 28.43
C CYS A 485 -24.18 -4.39 29.23
N ILE A 486 -24.94 -3.45 28.65
CA ILE A 486 -25.17 -2.13 29.27
C ILE A 486 -25.99 -2.17 30.57
N SER A 487 -26.68 -3.27 30.87
CA SER A 487 -27.41 -3.43 32.13
C SER A 487 -26.49 -3.46 33.35
N CYS A 488 -25.24 -3.91 33.17
CA CYS A 488 -24.20 -3.89 34.19
C CYS A 488 -23.13 -2.80 33.91
N HIS A 489 -22.99 -2.39 32.65
CA HIS A 489 -22.05 -1.38 32.18
C HIS A 489 -22.77 -0.05 31.84
N ASP A 490 -23.51 0.46 32.83
CA ASP A 490 -24.46 1.57 32.73
C ASP A 490 -23.82 2.96 32.83
N GLY A 491 -22.51 3.03 33.12
CA GLY A 491 -21.77 4.28 33.25
C GLY A 491 -22.10 5.08 34.52
N LEU A 492 -22.64 4.42 35.55
CA LEU A 492 -22.80 4.99 36.89
C LEU A 492 -21.52 4.82 37.72
N ASP A 493 -21.13 5.86 38.46
CA ASP A 493 -19.95 5.85 39.32
C ASP A 493 -20.15 5.01 40.61
N GLY A 494 -19.12 4.28 41.04
CA GLY A 494 -19.09 3.53 42.30
C GLY A 494 -17.95 2.49 42.36
N ASP A 495 -17.50 2.12 43.57
CA ASP A 495 -16.34 1.23 43.76
C ASP A 495 -16.54 -0.19 43.21
N ASP A 496 -17.80 -0.65 43.11
CA ASP A 496 -18.19 -1.97 42.58
C ASP A 496 -18.78 -1.91 41.15
N LYS A 497 -18.67 -0.76 40.46
CA LYS A 497 -19.29 -0.53 39.14
C LYS A 497 -18.33 -0.75 37.99
N ALA A 498 -18.84 -1.38 36.92
CA ALA A 498 -18.08 -1.57 35.70
C ALA A 498 -18.03 -0.29 34.85
N PHE A 499 -17.00 -0.17 34.01
CA PHE A 499 -16.88 0.96 33.08
C PHE A 499 -18.05 0.99 32.08
N SER A 500 -18.38 2.18 31.56
CA SER A 500 -19.48 2.37 30.60
C SER A 500 -19.26 1.63 29.28
N LEU A 501 -20.30 0.95 28.79
CA LEU A 501 -20.39 0.40 27.44
C LEU A 501 -21.51 1.05 26.63
N LEU A 502 -21.98 2.23 27.05
CA LEU A 502 -23.02 2.97 26.35
C LEU A 502 -22.53 3.54 25.01
N SER A 503 -23.47 3.75 24.09
CA SER A 503 -23.25 4.39 22.80
C SER A 503 -23.13 5.93 22.87
N ARG A 504 -23.07 6.52 24.08
CA ARG A 504 -22.91 7.96 24.28
C ARG A 504 -21.65 8.45 23.57
N SER A 505 -21.80 9.54 22.82
CA SER A 505 -20.76 10.03 21.91
C SER A 505 -19.87 11.08 22.56
N TYR A 506 -18.57 10.97 22.32
CA TYR A 506 -17.54 11.95 22.64
C TYR A 506 -17.01 12.60 21.36
N HIS A 507 -16.97 13.93 21.31
CA HIS A 507 -16.44 14.67 20.17
C HIS A 507 -14.92 14.83 20.26
N ASP A 508 -14.17 14.09 19.44
CA ASP A 508 -12.76 14.33 19.23
C ASP A 508 -12.58 15.41 18.16
N THR A 509 -12.27 16.62 18.62
CA THR A 509 -12.16 17.82 17.78
C THR A 509 -11.03 17.75 16.77
N SER A 510 -9.95 17.00 17.05
CA SER A 510 -8.82 16.84 16.11
C SER A 510 -9.17 15.82 15.04
N ALA A 511 -9.67 14.65 15.44
CA ALA A 511 -10.10 13.62 14.50
C ALA A 511 -11.34 14.06 13.70
N LYS A 512 -12.08 15.05 14.20
CA LYS A 512 -13.41 15.46 13.73
C LYS A 512 -14.36 14.26 13.64
N ARG A 513 -14.42 13.49 14.74
CA ARG A 513 -15.21 12.27 14.88
C ARG A 513 -15.93 12.21 16.21
N PHE A 514 -17.06 11.51 16.23
CA PHE A 514 -17.77 11.15 17.44
C PHE A 514 -17.47 9.69 17.81
N TRP A 515 -16.66 9.47 18.84
CA TRP A 515 -16.35 8.13 19.36
C TRP A 515 -17.38 7.73 20.43
N SER A 516 -17.82 6.48 20.49
CA SER A 516 -18.68 6.04 21.61
C SER A 516 -17.88 5.76 22.88
N GLU A 517 -18.49 5.93 24.05
CA GLU A 517 -17.91 5.56 25.34
C GLU A 517 -17.48 4.10 25.36
N ALA A 518 -18.31 3.19 24.84
CA ALA A 518 -17.99 1.78 24.73
C ALA A 518 -16.69 1.53 23.94
N TYR A 519 -16.55 2.19 22.78
CA TYR A 519 -15.38 2.04 21.94
C TYR A 519 -14.12 2.58 22.63
N LEU A 520 -14.21 3.77 23.24
CA LEU A 520 -13.08 4.35 23.98
C LEU A 520 -12.68 3.45 25.15
N ALA A 521 -13.64 2.93 25.92
CA ALA A 521 -13.36 2.08 27.07
C ALA A 521 -12.72 0.74 26.68
N LEU A 522 -13.25 0.08 25.63
CA LEU A 522 -12.70 -1.19 25.15
C LEU A 522 -11.30 -1.02 24.53
N THR A 523 -11.06 0.08 23.81
CA THR A 523 -9.74 0.39 23.24
C THR A 523 -8.76 0.99 24.26
N GLY A 524 -9.19 1.29 25.48
CA GLY A 524 -8.35 1.94 26.50
C GLY A 524 -8.03 3.40 26.19
N SER A 525 -8.78 3.99 25.28
CA SER A 525 -8.64 5.38 24.90
C SER A 525 -9.30 6.28 25.93
N LYS A 526 -8.71 7.45 26.15
CA LYS A 526 -9.34 8.52 26.94
C LYS A 526 -10.22 9.40 26.05
N PRO A 527 -11.32 9.97 26.56
CA PRO A 527 -12.13 10.96 25.85
C PRO A 527 -11.37 12.30 25.79
N GLN A 528 -10.43 12.38 24.85
CA GLN A 528 -9.60 13.56 24.60
C GLN A 528 -9.43 13.80 23.10
N SER A 529 -8.97 14.98 22.71
CA SER A 529 -8.54 15.24 21.34
C SER A 529 -7.38 14.32 20.97
N GLN A 530 -7.39 13.75 19.76
CA GLN A 530 -6.44 12.72 19.33
C GLN A 530 -6.45 11.52 20.27
N ALA A 531 -7.64 10.98 20.51
CA ALA A 531 -7.79 9.74 21.29
C ALA A 531 -6.94 8.63 20.67
N ARG A 532 -6.20 7.90 21.52
CA ARG A 532 -5.26 6.86 21.14
C ARG A 532 -5.51 5.62 21.97
N GLY A 533 -5.71 4.49 21.29
CA GLY A 533 -5.93 3.19 21.89
C GLY A 533 -4.64 2.56 22.39
N GLU A 534 -4.80 1.70 23.39
CA GLU A 534 -3.73 0.90 23.96
C GLU A 534 -3.85 -0.54 23.43
N SER A 535 -3.10 -0.84 22.37
CA SER A 535 -3.18 -2.09 21.61
C SER A 535 -2.78 -3.36 22.36
N SER A 536 -2.29 -3.22 23.60
CA SER A 536 -1.67 -4.30 24.38
C SER A 536 -2.36 -4.64 25.70
N ARG A 537 -3.62 -4.25 25.87
CA ARG A 537 -4.39 -4.50 27.10
C ARG A 537 -4.85 -5.96 27.24
N ASP A 538 -5.05 -6.37 28.48
CA ASP A 538 -5.59 -7.71 28.80
C ASP A 538 -7.01 -7.90 28.28
N VAL A 539 -7.87 -6.88 28.36
CA VAL A 539 -9.28 -6.98 27.95
C VAL A 539 -9.40 -7.12 26.43
N VAL A 540 -8.88 -6.16 25.68
CA VAL A 540 -8.84 -6.19 24.22
C VAL A 540 -7.41 -5.83 23.79
N ASN A 541 -6.79 -6.70 22.99
CA ASN A 541 -5.51 -6.43 22.34
C ASN A 541 -5.59 -6.79 20.86
N TRP A 542 -4.92 -5.98 20.04
CA TRP A 542 -4.92 -6.10 18.59
C TRP A 542 -3.53 -5.76 18.04
N ILE A 543 -3.31 -6.03 16.76
CA ILE A 543 -2.05 -5.65 16.11
C ILE A 543 -2.05 -4.14 15.89
N ASP A 544 -1.08 -3.46 16.48
CA ASP A 544 -0.93 -2.01 16.42
C ASP A 544 -0.62 -1.55 14.97
N SER A 545 -1.22 -0.45 14.52
CA SER A 545 -0.85 0.17 13.24
C SER A 545 0.61 0.62 13.15
N GLN A 546 1.32 0.73 14.28
CA GLN A 546 2.76 0.99 14.37
C GLN A 546 3.60 -0.23 14.75
N SER A 547 3.06 -1.44 14.51
CA SER A 547 3.80 -2.69 14.68
C SER A 547 5.04 -2.76 13.75
N PRO A 548 6.04 -3.59 14.09
CA PRO A 548 7.22 -3.83 13.25
C PRO A 548 6.91 -4.23 11.80
N PRO A 549 7.77 -3.86 10.83
CA PRO A 549 7.70 -4.36 9.46
C PRO A 549 7.97 -5.88 9.39
N SER A 550 8.85 -6.40 10.24
CA SER A 550 9.20 -7.82 10.33
C SER A 550 7.99 -8.67 10.69
N MET A 551 7.86 -9.86 10.09
CA MET A 551 6.76 -10.79 10.34
C MET A 551 6.58 -11.10 11.84
N LEU A 552 5.32 -11.11 12.29
CA LEU A 552 4.97 -11.45 13.68
C LEU A 552 4.74 -12.97 13.82
N PRO A 553 5.02 -13.55 15.00
CA PRO A 553 4.73 -14.95 15.24
C PRO A 553 3.21 -15.24 15.16
N PRO A 554 2.80 -16.48 14.87
CA PRO A 554 1.40 -16.88 14.99
C PRO A 554 0.84 -16.58 16.38
N LYS A 555 -0.45 -16.22 16.45
CA LYS A 555 -1.18 -15.87 17.68
C LYS A 555 -0.51 -14.74 18.47
N HIS A 556 0.12 -13.80 17.77
CA HIS A 556 0.82 -12.68 18.40
C HIS A 556 -0.13 -11.80 19.23
N ARG A 557 -1.23 -11.35 18.61
CA ARG A 557 -2.31 -10.54 19.19
C ARG A 557 -3.63 -10.82 18.46
N GLY A 558 -4.74 -10.35 19.02
CA GLY A 558 -6.07 -10.45 18.41
C GLY A 558 -7.09 -11.06 19.36
N ALA A 559 -8.23 -11.51 18.81
CA ALA A 559 -9.30 -12.17 19.54
C ALA A 559 -8.80 -13.39 20.33
N ILE A 560 -7.83 -14.13 19.76
CA ILE A 560 -7.28 -15.36 20.36
C ILE A 560 -6.50 -15.12 21.67
N THR A 561 -6.00 -13.90 21.89
CA THR A 561 -5.25 -13.49 23.09
C THR A 561 -5.99 -12.42 23.89
N SER A 562 -7.19 -12.01 23.48
CA SER A 562 -7.97 -10.98 24.18
C SER A 562 -8.79 -11.61 25.31
N GLY A 563 -8.60 -11.09 26.53
CA GLY A 563 -9.33 -11.54 27.72
C GLY A 563 -10.84 -11.38 27.59
N LEU A 564 -11.32 -10.41 26.81
CA LEU A 564 -12.73 -10.24 26.48
C LEU A 564 -13.33 -11.52 25.88
N MET A 565 -12.66 -12.13 24.90
CA MET A 565 -13.18 -13.34 24.25
C MET A 565 -13.27 -14.52 25.21
N LYS A 566 -12.26 -14.65 26.10
CA LYS A 566 -12.28 -15.64 27.18
C LYS A 566 -13.46 -15.41 28.13
N MET A 567 -13.60 -14.19 28.65
CA MET A 567 -14.69 -13.81 29.55
C MET A 567 -16.08 -14.09 28.94
N LEU A 568 -16.28 -13.74 27.67
CA LEU A 568 -17.54 -13.99 26.97
C LEU A 568 -17.80 -15.49 26.79
N SER A 569 -16.78 -16.28 26.46
CA SER A 569 -16.92 -17.74 26.32
C SER A 569 -17.22 -18.46 27.65
N GLU A 570 -16.80 -17.89 28.78
CA GLU A 570 -17.02 -18.43 30.13
C GLU A 570 -18.35 -17.93 30.74
N GLY A 571 -19.12 -17.11 30.02
CA GLY A 571 -20.42 -16.62 30.45
C GLY A 571 -20.33 -15.43 31.43
N HIS A 572 -19.42 -14.48 31.19
CA HIS A 572 -19.29 -13.25 31.97
C HIS A 572 -20.65 -12.58 32.24
N GLY A 573 -20.93 -12.28 33.51
CA GLY A 573 -22.21 -11.68 33.90
C GLY A 573 -23.44 -12.58 33.66
N LYS A 574 -23.25 -13.90 33.49
CA LYS A 574 -24.26 -14.87 33.04
C LYS A 574 -24.78 -14.61 31.62
N THR A 575 -24.07 -13.79 30.83
CA THR A 575 -24.40 -13.53 29.44
C THR A 575 -24.03 -14.72 28.57
N GLN A 576 -24.92 -15.10 27.65
CA GLN A 576 -24.64 -16.07 26.60
C GLN A 576 -24.85 -15.40 25.25
N LEU A 577 -23.78 -15.31 24.47
CA LEU A 577 -23.82 -14.77 23.12
C LEU A 577 -23.97 -15.92 22.12
N ASP A 578 -24.71 -15.67 21.04
CA ASP A 578 -24.74 -16.59 19.91
C ASP A 578 -23.43 -16.54 19.10
N LYS A 579 -23.33 -17.41 18.09
CA LYS A 579 -22.12 -17.52 17.27
C LYS A 579 -21.86 -16.25 16.46
N GLU A 580 -22.90 -15.58 15.97
CA GLU A 580 -22.77 -14.37 15.17
C GLU A 580 -22.20 -13.22 16.01
N ALA A 581 -22.74 -13.03 17.22
CA ALA A 581 -22.24 -12.02 18.14
C ALA A 581 -20.77 -12.27 18.53
N MET A 582 -20.42 -13.52 18.84
CA MET A 582 -19.03 -13.90 19.13
C MET A 582 -18.09 -13.65 17.94
N ASP A 583 -18.52 -13.98 16.72
CA ASP A 583 -17.71 -13.80 15.52
C ASP A 583 -17.54 -12.34 15.14
N LYS A 584 -18.57 -11.50 15.32
CA LYS A 584 -18.47 -10.05 15.08
C LYS A 584 -17.51 -9.39 16.06
N ILE A 585 -17.58 -9.73 17.35
CA ILE A 585 -16.63 -9.18 18.34
C ILE A 585 -15.20 -9.65 18.03
N ALA A 586 -15.01 -10.94 17.71
CA ALA A 586 -13.70 -11.47 17.34
C ALA A 586 -13.15 -10.79 16.08
N ALA A 587 -13.96 -10.66 15.03
CA ALA A 587 -13.58 -10.00 13.80
C ALA A 587 -13.23 -8.52 14.03
N TRP A 588 -13.98 -7.80 14.85
CA TRP A 588 -13.66 -6.41 15.19
C TRP A 588 -12.25 -6.27 15.79
N ILE A 589 -11.89 -7.12 16.75
CA ILE A 589 -10.56 -7.14 17.35
C ILE A 589 -9.50 -7.50 16.31
N ASP A 590 -9.73 -8.58 15.56
CA ASP A 590 -8.79 -9.13 14.58
C ASP A 590 -8.56 -8.21 13.37
N LEU A 591 -9.51 -7.31 13.06
CA LEU A 591 -9.37 -6.29 12.04
C LEU A 591 -8.57 -5.07 12.50
N GLY A 592 -8.14 -5.01 13.77
CA GLY A 592 -7.44 -3.84 14.31
C GLY A 592 -8.40 -2.75 14.79
N VAL A 593 -9.55 -3.14 15.32
CA VAL A 593 -10.55 -2.29 15.99
C VAL A 593 -11.07 -1.09 15.18
N PRO A 594 -11.51 -1.27 13.91
CA PRO A 594 -12.15 -0.18 13.17
C PRO A 594 -13.38 0.34 13.94
N PHE A 595 -13.56 1.66 13.98
CA PHE A 595 -14.79 2.27 14.48
C PHE A 595 -15.78 2.48 13.34
N CYS A 596 -15.30 3.05 12.23
CA CYS A 596 -16.09 3.36 11.05
C CYS A 596 -15.94 2.29 9.96
N GLY A 597 -17.07 1.88 9.38
CA GLY A 597 -17.13 1.04 8.19
C GLY A 597 -17.01 1.82 6.88
N ASP A 598 -17.02 3.15 6.93
CA ASP A 598 -16.73 4.03 5.79
C ASP A 598 -16.18 5.38 6.29
N TYR A 599 -15.64 6.23 5.40
CA TYR A 599 -15.01 7.48 5.84
C TYR A 599 -15.99 8.62 6.20
N LEU A 600 -17.29 8.49 5.94
CA LEU A 600 -18.28 9.50 6.34
C LEU A 600 -18.97 9.14 7.66
N GLU A 601 -18.91 7.88 8.09
CA GLU A 601 -19.51 7.42 9.34
C GLU A 601 -18.95 8.16 10.57
N ALA A 602 -19.83 8.56 11.49
CA ALA A 602 -19.50 9.27 12.73
C ALA A 602 -18.67 10.56 12.56
N ASN A 603 -18.75 11.20 11.40
CA ASN A 603 -18.07 12.47 11.15
C ASN A 603 -18.64 13.59 12.04
N ALA A 604 -17.75 14.48 12.51
CA ALA A 604 -18.09 15.76 13.12
C ALA A 604 -17.67 16.91 12.19
N TRP A 605 -17.87 16.71 10.89
CA TRP A 605 -17.37 17.60 9.85
C TRP A 605 -18.29 18.82 9.68
N ASN A 606 -17.70 19.99 9.46
CA ASN A 606 -18.49 21.14 9.04
C ASN A 606 -18.80 21.06 7.53
N GLN A 607 -19.62 21.98 7.02
CA GLN A 607 -20.01 21.96 5.60
C GLN A 607 -18.79 22.04 4.65
N GLY A 608 -17.78 22.84 4.98
CA GLY A 608 -16.57 22.96 4.13
C GLY A 608 -15.73 21.69 4.09
N ASP A 609 -15.64 20.98 5.22
CA ASP A 609 -15.00 19.65 5.28
C ASP A 609 -15.76 18.63 4.42
N MET A 610 -17.09 18.59 4.53
CA MET A 610 -17.96 17.74 3.72
C MET A 610 -17.82 18.07 2.22
N ASP A 611 -17.88 19.34 1.85
CA ASP A 611 -17.74 19.79 0.46
C ASP A 611 -16.38 19.41 -0.12
N LYS A 612 -15.31 19.59 0.65
CA LYS A 612 -13.95 19.16 0.28
C LYS A 612 -13.93 17.66 0.00
N TYR A 613 -14.39 16.83 0.93
CA TYR A 613 -14.31 15.38 0.79
C TYR A 613 -15.14 14.89 -0.41
N MET A 614 -16.37 15.39 -0.54
CA MET A 614 -17.25 15.00 -1.64
C MET A 614 -16.77 15.49 -3.00
N ARG A 615 -16.05 16.62 -3.07
CA ARG A 615 -15.37 17.06 -4.30
C ARG A 615 -14.35 16.03 -4.77
N TYR A 616 -13.47 15.56 -3.89
CA TYR A 616 -12.46 14.55 -4.25
C TYR A 616 -13.10 13.18 -4.51
N GLN A 617 -14.15 12.81 -3.77
CA GLN A 617 -14.88 11.57 -4.02
C GLN A 617 -15.54 11.56 -5.42
N ARG A 618 -16.20 12.65 -5.83
CA ARG A 618 -16.75 12.78 -7.19
C ARG A 618 -15.66 12.73 -8.27
N LYS A 619 -14.52 13.39 -8.03
CA LYS A 619 -13.35 13.33 -8.92
C LYS A 619 -12.84 11.91 -9.08
N ARG A 620 -12.72 11.15 -7.98
CA ARG A 620 -12.34 9.73 -7.99
C ARG A 620 -13.28 8.89 -8.84
N GLU A 621 -14.59 9.08 -8.69
CA GLU A 621 -15.61 8.33 -9.43
C GLU A 621 -15.60 8.65 -10.94
N ALA A 622 -15.38 9.91 -11.29
CA ALA A 622 -15.21 10.32 -12.69
C ALA A 622 -13.99 9.66 -13.34
N LEU A 623 -12.83 9.69 -12.66
CA LEU A 623 -11.59 9.08 -13.17
C LEU A 623 -11.66 7.55 -13.19
N ALA A 624 -12.36 6.92 -12.25
CA ALA A 624 -12.64 5.48 -12.29
C ALA A 624 -13.56 5.09 -13.45
N THR A 625 -14.48 5.98 -13.84
CA THR A 625 -15.33 5.78 -15.03
C THR A 625 -14.50 5.88 -16.31
N GLU A 626 -13.65 6.90 -16.43
CA GLU A 626 -12.72 7.05 -17.57
C GLU A 626 -11.82 5.80 -17.74
N ASP A 627 -11.27 5.28 -16.65
CA ASP A 627 -10.48 4.06 -16.64
C ASP A 627 -11.25 2.84 -17.18
N ARG A 628 -12.51 2.63 -16.74
CA ARG A 628 -13.34 1.54 -17.29
C ARG A 628 -13.59 1.71 -18.78
N GLU A 629 -13.97 2.90 -19.21
CA GLU A 629 -14.24 3.16 -20.62
C GLU A 629 -12.99 2.94 -21.48
N ASN A 630 -11.81 3.30 -20.97
CA ASN A 630 -10.53 3.00 -21.60
C ASN A 630 -10.29 1.48 -21.73
N ILE A 631 -10.63 0.69 -20.71
CA ILE A 631 -10.55 -0.77 -20.74
C ILE A 631 -11.54 -1.35 -21.75
N GLU A 632 -12.79 -0.89 -21.77
CA GLU A 632 -13.81 -1.34 -22.72
C GLU A 632 -13.39 -1.04 -24.16
N ARG A 633 -12.83 0.15 -24.42
CA ARG A 633 -12.25 0.51 -25.73
C ARG A 633 -11.06 -0.37 -26.11
N LEU A 634 -10.17 -0.66 -25.16
CA LEU A 634 -9.02 -1.54 -25.39
C LEU A 634 -9.48 -2.95 -25.76
N PHE A 635 -10.43 -3.48 -25.01
CA PHE A 635 -10.97 -4.82 -25.23
C PHE A 635 -11.63 -4.91 -26.60
N ALA A 636 -12.43 -3.91 -26.97
CA ALA A 636 -13.06 -3.82 -28.29
C ALA A 636 -12.06 -3.81 -29.45
N GLU A 637 -10.99 -3.02 -29.32
CA GLU A 637 -9.91 -2.97 -30.32
C GLU A 637 -9.19 -4.34 -30.46
N GLN A 638 -8.93 -5.01 -29.33
CA GLN A 638 -8.14 -6.24 -29.31
C GLN A 638 -8.93 -7.49 -29.76
N HIS A 639 -10.23 -7.53 -29.48
CA HIS A 639 -11.04 -8.74 -29.64
C HIS A 639 -12.17 -8.59 -30.67
N ASN A 640 -12.35 -7.40 -31.25
CA ASN A 640 -13.44 -7.08 -32.17
C ASN A 640 -14.83 -7.42 -31.58
N THR A 641 -14.97 -7.28 -30.27
CA THR A 641 -16.20 -7.53 -29.49
C THR A 641 -16.22 -6.63 -28.26
N SER A 642 -17.39 -6.33 -27.70
CA SER A 642 -17.52 -5.43 -26.55
C SER A 642 -17.71 -6.19 -25.23
N ILE A 643 -17.19 -5.59 -24.16
CA ILE A 643 -17.54 -5.93 -22.79
C ILE A 643 -18.15 -4.69 -22.13
N LYS A 644 -18.83 -4.90 -21.01
CA LYS A 644 -19.20 -3.82 -20.11
C LYS A 644 -18.57 -4.11 -18.76
N MET A 645 -17.62 -3.28 -18.36
CA MET A 645 -16.99 -3.41 -17.07
C MET A 645 -18.03 -3.13 -15.98
N PRO A 646 -18.03 -3.87 -14.86
CA PRO A 646 -18.95 -3.59 -13.75
C PRO A 646 -18.85 -2.12 -13.34
N SER A 647 -19.99 -1.45 -13.18
CA SER A 647 -19.97 -0.13 -12.59
C SER A 647 -19.44 -0.25 -11.17
N ALA A 648 -18.49 0.61 -10.77
CA ALA A 648 -18.17 0.73 -9.36
C ALA A 648 -19.47 1.18 -8.66
N GLU A 649 -19.91 0.46 -7.63
CA GLU A 649 -21.00 0.96 -6.80
C GLU A 649 -20.60 2.36 -6.32
N PRO A 650 -21.40 3.40 -6.60
CA PRO A 650 -21.02 4.75 -6.20
C PRO A 650 -20.89 4.77 -4.68
N ARG A 651 -19.79 5.30 -4.17
CA ARG A 651 -19.58 5.25 -2.71
C ARG A 651 -20.44 6.34 -2.10
N TYR A 652 -20.98 6.07 -0.92
CA TYR A 652 -21.74 7.06 -0.15
C TYR A 652 -23.02 7.55 -0.84
N GLN A 653 -23.69 6.74 -1.67
CA GLN A 653 -24.96 7.11 -2.30
C GLN A 653 -25.99 7.60 -1.29
N ASP A 654 -26.05 6.99 -0.10
CA ASP A 654 -26.94 7.40 0.98
C ASP A 654 -26.64 8.84 1.46
N TYR A 655 -25.38 9.26 1.46
CA TYR A 655 -24.98 10.63 1.82
C TYR A 655 -25.16 11.64 0.68
N LEU A 656 -25.24 11.18 -0.56
CA LEU A 656 -25.57 12.02 -1.73
C LEU A 656 -27.08 12.20 -1.90
N ALA A 657 -27.88 11.21 -1.49
CA ALA A 657 -29.33 11.26 -1.48
C ALA A 657 -29.90 12.08 -0.31
N VAL A 658 -29.17 12.13 0.80
CA VAL A 658 -29.50 12.96 1.98
C VAL A 658 -28.72 14.27 1.86
N GLY A 659 -29.34 15.30 1.28
CA GLY A 659 -28.86 16.69 1.40
C GLY A 659 -28.67 17.09 2.88
N PRO A 660 -28.02 18.23 3.18
CA PRO A 660 -27.55 18.58 4.52
C PRO A 660 -28.70 18.51 5.53
N GLY A 661 -28.74 17.41 6.29
CA GLY A 661 -29.91 16.99 7.04
C GLY A 661 -29.53 16.00 8.15
N LEU A 662 -28.41 16.25 8.82
CA LEU A 662 -28.13 15.66 10.13
C LEU A 662 -28.96 16.37 11.19
N ASP A 663 -30.27 16.10 11.22
CA ASP A 663 -31.15 16.59 12.30
C ASP A 663 -32.19 15.56 12.79
N ALA A 664 -32.18 14.33 12.25
CA ALA A 664 -33.18 13.32 12.62
C ALA A 664 -32.96 12.64 13.99
N ALA A 665 -31.93 13.00 14.75
CA ALA A 665 -31.69 12.47 16.11
C ALA A 665 -31.71 13.55 17.21
N ARG A 666 -32.15 14.78 16.90
CA ARG A 666 -32.17 15.91 17.86
C ARG A 666 -33.54 16.29 18.43
N LYS A 667 -34.63 15.60 18.08
CA LYS A 667 -36.00 16.03 18.45
C LYS A 667 -36.68 15.39 19.66
N ASP A 668 -36.04 14.47 20.38
CA ASP A 668 -36.68 13.82 21.55
C ASP A 668 -36.21 14.35 22.92
N LYS A 669 -35.75 15.61 23.01
CA LYS A 669 -35.35 16.21 24.30
C LYS A 669 -35.83 17.64 24.59
N GLU A 670 -36.87 18.11 23.91
CA GLU A 670 -37.50 19.42 24.21
C GLU A 670 -39.03 19.35 24.39
N GLN A 671 -39.57 18.24 24.88
CA GLN A 671 -40.94 18.19 25.42
C GLN A 671 -40.94 17.47 26.76
N ASN A 672 -40.68 18.25 27.82
CA ASN A 672 -41.22 18.09 29.16
C ASN A 672 -40.90 19.38 29.93
N ASP A 673 -41.68 20.42 29.63
CA ASP A 673 -42.20 21.39 30.60
C ASP A 673 -43.73 21.23 30.61
#